data_AF-A0A9E5J7I4-F1
#
_entry.id   AF-A0A9E5J7I4-F1
#
_cell.length_a   1.000
_cell.length_b   1.000
_cell.length_c   1.000
_cell.angle_alpha   90.00
_cell.angle_beta   90.00
_cell.angle_gamma   90.00
#
_symmetry.space_group_name_H-M   'P 1'
#
loop_
_entity.id
_entity.type
_entity.pdbx_description
1 polymer ?
#
loop_
_entity_poly.entity_id
_entity_poly.type
_entity_poly.pdbx_seq_one_letter_code
_entity_poly.pdbx_strand_id
1 'polypeptide(L)'
;YDGYVVQTTGDGIFAMFGAPVVHEDHAQRALYAALRMQSDIKDHSALICAKGHQPIQGRVGVHTGEAVVRPLRLGNGQVEYTPIGHSTSLGARLQTLAPVGSIAVSEAIRQLCDGACEFNDLGLATVKGVSEPIQVYEVTGLGKQRTRMQRAADQGFTQFVGRAHELATLKLAASKAQAGGGQMVSIVAEAGTGKSRLILEAMAEFRAASTVLETSSVSHGKASVGLPLIEMLHAYFNIEAHDTELQRREKITNKIHELDSQLQDIQAHLFSFLNLAGAEDPLFDMDDADRQTQTWECIKRLFVRESERFPLTLVFEDLHWIDAQTEEFLTLLSESLGTARILLIVNYRPEYVHKWRSKSYITQIHLDPLAEDAATAMLAAMLGQHGQLSDLKRLIYEKTSGTPFFMEEMVKSMFDEGTLTRDGKVILTKKLNELEIPSSVQAILAARIDRLPTHAKELLQTLAVIGKEFSLPLIVAVTDIPQAQLEKHLKELQLGEFIYEKYVAGIKGYIFKSALTQDVAYNTLLLERRKVLHERIGAAIEAVYIHSIDDHVAALAYHYGRSNNTDAGMQYLTHSGRQKLMEARKNAAQVASAPAVKSDLSVASKNAKAGEMTSDFVESIWRYPVKSMAGELIPSVMVTEKGMVGDRAYAFVNEETNRAAVVRKWAENFLNYHPHFVAEPTACEAMPPLQITFPSGETLTSESTALEEKISAVFDKKLKLMASAPPGLLIEVPKGTLGGSLSEVTELPLGGGAAPGAFVDYGSLHLIASVTLEHFQQHYPQGRFDVRRFRPNLVIHSDAAPLVENTWVGRTMAIGDEVVLRITLPCPRCISVTLAQDDLPRDPGILRAVAEQNMCDLGDFGTLPCAGVYADVIQAGHVRVGDRIRFLD
;
A
#
# COMPACT_ATOMS: atom_id res chain seq x y z
N TYR A 1 -12.07 -16.07 -20.08
CA TYR A 1 -11.12 -15.64 -19.05
C TYR A 1 -11.65 -14.52 -18.13
N ASP A 2 -12.95 -14.16 -18.20
CA ASP A 2 -13.58 -13.05 -17.44
C ASP A 2 -12.87 -11.69 -17.55
N GLY A 3 -12.26 -11.41 -18.70
CA GLY A 3 -11.80 -10.07 -19.05
C GLY A 3 -12.95 -9.27 -19.67
N TYR A 4 -12.94 -7.95 -19.45
CA TYR A 4 -13.93 -7.03 -20.03
C TYR A 4 -13.28 -6.25 -21.18
N VAL A 5 -13.80 -6.42 -22.41
CA VAL A 5 -13.38 -5.60 -23.56
C VAL A 5 -14.01 -4.23 -23.42
N VAL A 6 -13.17 -3.22 -23.18
CA VAL A 6 -13.61 -1.83 -22.95
C VAL A 6 -13.86 -1.12 -24.28
N GLN A 7 -12.97 -1.34 -25.24
CA GLN A 7 -12.98 -0.62 -26.49
C GLN A 7 -12.40 -1.50 -27.60
N THR A 8 -13.03 -1.44 -28.76
CA THR A 8 -12.46 -1.91 -30.03
C THR A 8 -11.92 -0.69 -30.78
N THR A 9 -10.62 -0.68 -31.07
CA THR A 9 -10.01 0.29 -31.99
C THR A 9 -10.04 -0.29 -33.40
N GLY A 10 -9.89 0.54 -34.44
CA GLY A 10 -10.03 0.08 -35.83
C GLY A 10 -9.17 -1.15 -36.18
N ASP A 11 -8.00 -1.28 -35.56
CA ASP A 11 -7.03 -2.36 -35.74
C ASP A 11 -6.66 -3.10 -34.44
N GLY A 12 -7.44 -2.94 -33.36
CA GLY A 12 -7.07 -3.51 -32.06
C GLY A 12 -8.20 -3.57 -31.05
N ILE A 13 -7.91 -4.14 -29.88
CA ILE A 13 -8.83 -4.20 -28.74
C ILE A 13 -8.11 -3.76 -27.47
N PHE A 14 -8.84 -3.09 -26.59
CA PHE A 14 -8.40 -2.80 -25.23
C PHE A 14 -9.29 -3.56 -24.25
N ALA A 15 -8.68 -4.44 -23.46
CA ALA A 15 -9.37 -5.27 -22.48
C ALA A 15 -8.78 -5.07 -21.08
N MET A 16 -9.64 -5.18 -20.07
CA MET A 16 -9.26 -5.14 -18.66
C MET A 16 -9.50 -6.48 -17.99
N PHE A 17 -8.63 -6.80 -17.03
CA PHE A 17 -8.77 -7.94 -16.13
C PHE A 17 -8.67 -7.44 -14.70
N GLY A 18 -9.56 -7.92 -13.82
CA GLY A 18 -9.62 -7.45 -12.44
C GLY A 18 -10.46 -6.19 -12.21
N ALA A 19 -11.20 -5.72 -13.21
CA ALA A 19 -12.24 -4.70 -13.08
C ALA A 19 -13.37 -4.96 -14.09
N PRO A 20 -14.65 -4.76 -13.74
CA PRO A 20 -15.17 -4.21 -12.48
C PRO A 20 -15.14 -5.20 -11.30
N VAL A 21 -14.82 -6.47 -11.54
CA VAL A 21 -14.65 -7.49 -10.50
C VAL A 21 -13.18 -7.87 -10.39
N VAL A 22 -12.61 -7.71 -9.19
CA VAL A 22 -11.21 -8.08 -8.92
C VAL A 22 -11.07 -9.61 -8.84
N HIS A 23 -10.06 -10.14 -9.53
CA HIS A 23 -9.67 -11.54 -9.46
C HIS A 23 -8.23 -11.63 -8.94
N GLU A 24 -7.96 -12.60 -8.07
CA GLU A 24 -6.63 -12.81 -7.46
C GLU A 24 -5.55 -13.16 -8.50
N ASP A 25 -5.97 -13.74 -9.62
CA ASP A 25 -5.15 -14.19 -10.75
C ASP A 25 -5.42 -13.37 -12.02
N HIS A 26 -5.88 -12.11 -11.89
CA HIS A 26 -6.16 -11.22 -13.01
C HIS A 26 -4.99 -11.13 -14.00
N ALA A 27 -3.75 -11.07 -13.51
CA ALA A 27 -2.55 -11.04 -14.33
C ALA A 27 -2.36 -12.33 -15.15
N GLN A 28 -2.57 -13.51 -14.52
CA GLN A 28 -2.45 -14.81 -15.21
C GLN A 28 -3.55 -14.97 -16.27
N ARG A 29 -4.78 -14.59 -15.95
CA ARG A 29 -5.91 -14.58 -16.89
C ARG A 29 -5.64 -13.71 -18.11
N ALA A 30 -5.05 -12.54 -17.90
CA ALA A 30 -4.66 -11.64 -19.00
C ALA A 30 -3.61 -12.30 -19.92
N LEU A 31 -2.61 -12.97 -19.36
CA LEU A 31 -1.60 -13.68 -20.14
C LEU A 31 -2.15 -14.90 -20.87
N TYR A 32 -3.02 -15.68 -20.23
CA TYR A 32 -3.66 -16.84 -20.88
C TYR A 32 -4.57 -16.41 -22.02
N ALA A 33 -5.32 -15.32 -21.84
CA ALA A 33 -6.09 -14.72 -22.92
C ALA A 33 -5.18 -14.25 -24.06
N ALA A 34 -4.07 -13.57 -23.76
CA ALA A 34 -3.12 -13.10 -24.76
C ALA A 34 -2.45 -14.25 -25.54
N LEU A 35 -2.02 -15.31 -24.85
CA LEU A 35 -1.45 -16.51 -25.47
C LEU A 35 -2.47 -17.21 -26.36
N ARG A 36 -3.71 -17.35 -25.89
CA ARG A 36 -4.79 -17.95 -26.68
C ARG A 36 -5.08 -17.11 -27.93
N MET A 37 -5.15 -15.79 -27.79
CA MET A 37 -5.32 -14.88 -28.94
C MET A 37 -4.20 -15.04 -29.96
N GLN A 38 -2.94 -15.12 -29.54
CA GLN A 38 -1.83 -15.33 -30.48
C GLN A 38 -1.90 -16.70 -31.18
N SER A 39 -2.31 -17.75 -30.47
CA SER A 39 -2.54 -19.08 -31.07
C SER A 39 -3.64 -19.04 -32.13
N ASP A 40 -4.80 -18.47 -31.79
CA ASP A 40 -5.95 -18.42 -32.69
C ASP A 40 -5.65 -17.54 -33.93
N ILE A 41 -4.92 -16.42 -33.77
CA ILE A 41 -4.45 -15.59 -34.88
C ILE A 41 -3.49 -16.36 -35.77
N LYS A 42 -2.56 -17.13 -35.20
CA LYS A 42 -1.59 -17.94 -35.96
C LYS A 42 -2.29 -19.01 -36.80
N ASP A 43 -3.23 -19.74 -36.21
CA ASP A 43 -3.99 -20.80 -36.90
C ASP A 43 -4.85 -20.20 -38.02
N HIS A 44 -5.53 -19.07 -37.76
CA HIS A 44 -6.31 -18.37 -38.76
C HIS A 44 -5.44 -17.80 -39.89
N SER A 45 -4.29 -17.23 -39.55
CA SER A 45 -3.32 -16.72 -40.52
C SER A 45 -2.80 -17.83 -41.43
N ALA A 46 -2.56 -19.03 -40.91
CA ALA A 46 -2.18 -20.19 -41.73
C ALA A 46 -3.27 -20.56 -42.75
N LEU A 47 -4.54 -20.57 -42.33
CA LEU A 47 -5.69 -20.82 -43.22
C LEU A 47 -5.83 -19.76 -44.32
N ILE A 48 -5.58 -18.48 -43.99
CA ILE A 48 -5.65 -17.38 -44.94
C ILE A 48 -4.48 -17.41 -45.92
N CYS A 49 -3.26 -17.70 -45.44
CA CYS A 49 -2.08 -17.87 -46.29
C CYS A 49 -2.26 -19.04 -47.29
N ALA A 50 -2.88 -20.14 -46.85
CA ALA A 50 -3.23 -21.25 -47.74
C ALA A 50 -4.20 -20.86 -48.87
N LYS A 51 -4.98 -19.77 -48.68
CA LYS A 51 -5.85 -19.16 -49.71
C LYS A 51 -5.15 -18.08 -50.54
N GLY A 52 -3.85 -17.84 -50.34
CA GLY A 52 -3.04 -16.90 -51.13
C GLY A 52 -3.06 -15.45 -50.66
N HIS A 53 -3.60 -15.14 -49.48
CA HIS A 53 -3.56 -13.78 -48.92
C HIS A 53 -2.37 -13.58 -47.96
N GLN A 54 -2.10 -12.33 -47.58
CA GLN A 54 -1.06 -11.97 -46.62
C GLN A 54 -1.37 -12.48 -45.20
N PRO A 55 -0.35 -12.81 -44.39
CA PRO A 55 -0.54 -13.25 -43.01
C PRO A 55 -1.09 -12.11 -42.13
N ILE A 56 -1.91 -12.47 -41.15
CA ILE A 56 -2.41 -11.54 -40.13
C ILE A 56 -1.61 -11.79 -38.86
N GLN A 57 -1.03 -10.74 -38.30
CA GLN A 57 -0.22 -10.82 -37.07
C GLN A 57 -0.62 -9.71 -36.11
N GLY A 58 -0.74 -10.05 -34.82
CA GLY A 58 -1.04 -9.11 -33.75
C GLY A 58 0.14 -8.88 -32.82
N ARG A 59 0.14 -7.74 -32.13
CA ARG A 59 1.01 -7.47 -30.98
C ARG A 59 0.14 -7.27 -29.75
N VAL A 60 0.57 -7.79 -28.61
CA VAL A 60 -0.16 -7.63 -27.35
C VAL A 60 0.76 -7.00 -26.31
N GLY A 61 0.25 -5.99 -25.59
CA GLY A 61 0.90 -5.39 -24.44
C GLY A 61 0.10 -5.65 -23.17
N VAL A 62 0.73 -6.14 -22.10
CA VAL A 62 0.05 -6.42 -20.83
C VAL A 62 0.77 -5.75 -19.67
N HIS A 63 0.03 -5.03 -18.84
CA HIS A 63 0.51 -4.36 -17.63
C HIS A 63 -0.50 -4.53 -16.50
N THR A 64 -0.03 -4.48 -15.25
CA THR A 64 -0.86 -4.48 -14.04
C THR A 64 -0.45 -3.32 -13.15
N GLY A 65 -1.43 -2.67 -12.53
CA GLY A 65 -1.26 -1.53 -11.66
C GLY A 65 -2.61 -0.90 -11.29
N GLU A 66 -2.60 0.05 -10.37
CA GLU A 66 -3.82 0.73 -9.94
C GLU A 66 -4.43 1.58 -11.08
N ALA A 67 -5.75 1.55 -11.20
CA ALA A 67 -6.50 2.35 -12.17
C ALA A 67 -7.86 2.75 -11.60
N VAL A 68 -8.32 3.96 -11.94
CA VAL A 68 -9.67 4.42 -11.60
C VAL A 68 -10.60 4.04 -12.73
N VAL A 69 -11.67 3.30 -12.42
CA VAL A 69 -12.65 2.85 -13.41
C VAL A 69 -13.93 3.65 -13.27
N ARG A 70 -14.31 4.38 -14.32
CA ARG A 70 -15.53 5.20 -14.33
C ARG A 70 -16.68 4.42 -15.00
N PRO A 71 -17.79 4.17 -14.29
CA PRO A 71 -19.00 3.65 -14.92
C PRO A 71 -19.70 4.76 -15.71
N LEU A 72 -19.99 4.48 -16.97
CA LEU A 72 -20.79 5.29 -17.89
C LEU A 72 -22.08 4.55 -18.17
N ARG A 73 -23.21 5.10 -17.72
CA ARG A 73 -24.53 4.56 -18.04
C ARG A 73 -24.91 5.02 -19.44
N LEU A 74 -24.99 4.08 -20.37
CA LEU A 74 -25.54 4.30 -21.69
C LEU A 74 -27.06 4.44 -21.60
N GLY A 75 -27.66 5.16 -22.54
CA GLY A 75 -29.11 5.43 -22.57
C GLY A 75 -30.00 4.19 -22.69
N ASN A 76 -29.41 3.01 -22.94
CA ASN A 76 -30.07 1.70 -22.98
C ASN A 76 -29.99 0.93 -21.64
N GLY A 77 -29.45 1.53 -20.58
CA GLY A 77 -29.28 0.90 -19.27
C GLY A 77 -28.02 0.03 -19.13
N GLN A 78 -27.21 -0.12 -20.18
CA GLN A 78 -25.90 -0.76 -20.08
C GLN A 78 -24.89 0.16 -19.39
N VAL A 79 -23.99 -0.43 -18.60
CA VAL A 79 -22.90 0.29 -17.95
C VAL A 79 -21.61 -0.07 -18.68
N GLU A 80 -20.98 0.91 -19.32
CA GLU A 80 -19.62 0.81 -19.83
C GLU A 80 -18.62 1.29 -18.76
N TYR A 81 -17.45 0.67 -18.72
CA TYR A 81 -16.42 1.00 -17.76
C TYR A 81 -15.20 1.57 -18.47
N THR A 82 -14.92 2.86 -18.28
CA THR A 82 -13.74 3.50 -18.87
C THR A 82 -12.65 3.63 -17.81
N PRO A 83 -11.48 3.01 -18.00
CA PRO A 83 -10.38 3.12 -17.06
C PRO A 83 -9.52 4.34 -17.34
N ILE A 84 -9.13 5.04 -16.28
CA ILE A 84 -8.34 6.26 -16.30
C ILE A 84 -7.15 6.03 -15.38
N GLY A 85 -5.94 6.29 -15.89
CA GLY A 85 -4.73 6.20 -15.08
C GLY A 85 -3.47 5.99 -15.87
N HIS A 86 -2.34 6.03 -15.16
CA HIS A 86 -1.03 5.77 -15.73
C HIS A 86 -0.91 4.31 -16.22
N SER A 87 -1.45 3.35 -15.46
CA SER A 87 -1.38 1.91 -15.74
C SER A 87 -2.03 1.53 -17.08
N THR A 88 -3.17 2.15 -17.44
CA THR A 88 -3.86 1.88 -18.71
C THR A 88 -3.05 2.38 -19.90
N SER A 89 -2.48 3.58 -19.79
CA SER A 89 -1.62 4.18 -20.81
C SER A 89 -0.36 3.36 -21.01
N LEU A 90 0.22 2.83 -19.93
CA LEU A 90 1.41 1.99 -20.00
C LEU A 90 1.13 0.66 -20.69
N GLY A 91 0.04 -0.03 -20.32
CA GLY A 91 -0.37 -1.28 -20.98
C GLY A 91 -0.57 -1.11 -22.49
N ALA A 92 -1.26 -0.05 -22.90
CA ALA A 92 -1.46 0.27 -24.32
C ALA A 92 -0.15 0.59 -25.07
N ARG A 93 0.86 1.11 -24.38
CA ARG A 93 2.17 1.43 -24.99
C ARG A 93 3.09 0.22 -25.07
N LEU A 94 2.99 -0.75 -24.15
CA LEU A 94 3.82 -1.96 -24.17
C LEU A 94 3.66 -2.77 -25.46
N GLN A 95 2.48 -2.78 -26.09
CA GLN A 95 2.30 -3.50 -27.36
C GLN A 95 3.24 -2.99 -28.47
N THR A 96 3.67 -1.73 -28.40
CA THR A 96 4.59 -1.14 -29.39
C THR A 96 6.00 -1.70 -29.27
N LEU A 97 6.36 -2.20 -28.08
CA LEU A 97 7.64 -2.82 -27.78
C LEU A 97 7.66 -4.33 -28.06
N ALA A 98 6.49 -4.95 -28.22
CA ALA A 98 6.39 -6.36 -28.56
C ALA A 98 6.92 -6.63 -29.99
N PRO A 99 7.77 -7.65 -30.20
CA PRO A 99 7.99 -8.25 -31.51
C PRO A 99 6.66 -8.59 -32.23
N VAL A 100 6.65 -8.59 -33.56
CA VAL A 100 5.44 -8.94 -34.33
C VAL A 100 5.01 -10.38 -34.03
N GLY A 101 3.74 -10.58 -33.68
CA GLY A 101 3.23 -11.91 -33.31
C GLY A 101 3.54 -12.32 -31.87
N SER A 102 4.00 -11.41 -31.02
CA SER A 102 4.39 -11.69 -29.63
C SER A 102 3.61 -10.86 -28.59
N ILE A 103 3.93 -11.09 -27.32
CA ILE A 103 3.29 -10.45 -26.16
C ILE A 103 4.39 -9.79 -25.33
N ALA A 104 4.34 -8.48 -25.15
CA ALA A 104 5.25 -7.74 -24.26
C ALA A 104 4.59 -7.40 -22.93
N VAL A 105 5.35 -7.52 -21.85
CA VAL A 105 4.85 -7.31 -20.49
C VAL A 105 5.84 -6.51 -19.65
N SER A 106 5.33 -5.79 -18.66
CA SER A 106 6.16 -5.11 -17.66
C SER A 106 6.69 -6.06 -16.59
N GLU A 107 7.75 -5.66 -15.89
CA GLU A 107 8.24 -6.27 -14.64
C GLU A 107 7.13 -6.70 -13.66
N ALA A 108 6.14 -5.84 -13.40
CA ALA A 108 5.05 -6.14 -12.47
C ALA A 108 4.22 -7.38 -12.88
N ILE A 109 4.02 -7.61 -14.18
CA ILE A 109 3.34 -8.80 -14.69
C ILE A 109 4.24 -10.03 -14.54
N ARG A 110 5.54 -9.89 -14.85
CA ARG A 110 6.51 -10.98 -14.70
C ARG A 110 6.57 -11.46 -13.25
N GLN A 111 6.58 -10.55 -12.27
CA GLN A 111 6.58 -10.90 -10.85
C GLN A 111 5.32 -11.66 -10.41
N LEU A 112 4.13 -11.23 -10.84
CA LEU A 112 2.88 -11.91 -10.48
C LEU A 112 2.70 -13.27 -11.17
N CYS A 113 3.23 -13.40 -12.39
CA CYS A 113 3.06 -14.56 -13.26
C CYS A 113 4.32 -15.45 -13.38
N ASP A 114 5.33 -15.23 -12.54
CA ASP A 114 6.55 -16.03 -12.52
C ASP A 114 6.21 -17.52 -12.41
N GLY A 115 6.90 -18.39 -13.15
CA GLY A 115 6.63 -19.84 -13.25
C GLY A 115 5.34 -20.27 -13.97
N ALA A 116 4.32 -19.41 -14.04
CA ALA A 116 3.05 -19.68 -14.74
C ALA A 116 3.14 -19.42 -16.24
N CYS A 117 4.02 -18.51 -16.64
CA CYS A 117 4.40 -18.29 -18.03
C CYS A 117 5.93 -18.30 -18.16
N GLU A 118 6.41 -18.61 -19.36
CA GLU A 118 7.82 -18.46 -19.71
C GLU A 118 8.07 -17.06 -20.25
N PHE A 119 9.15 -16.44 -19.79
CA PHE A 119 9.52 -15.07 -20.12
C PHE A 119 10.90 -15.01 -20.74
N ASN A 120 11.06 -14.17 -21.76
CA ASN A 120 12.35 -13.79 -22.32
C ASN A 120 12.59 -12.30 -22.03
N ASP A 121 13.80 -11.94 -21.61
CA ASP A 121 14.14 -10.56 -21.26
C ASP A 121 14.37 -9.71 -22.52
N LEU A 122 13.62 -8.61 -22.65
CA LEU A 122 13.78 -7.64 -23.74
C LEU A 122 14.59 -6.40 -23.33
N GLY A 123 14.95 -6.27 -22.05
CA GLY A 123 15.77 -5.18 -21.51
C GLY A 123 14.98 -3.93 -21.08
N LEU A 124 15.74 -2.88 -20.74
CA LEU A 124 15.19 -1.57 -20.37
C LEU A 124 14.71 -0.80 -21.60
N ALA A 125 13.46 -0.33 -21.57
CA ALA A 125 12.84 0.44 -22.64
C ALA A 125 12.29 1.78 -22.14
N THR A 126 12.53 2.85 -22.91
CA THR A 126 11.93 4.16 -22.67
C THR A 126 10.53 4.22 -23.25
N VAL A 127 9.52 4.35 -22.39
CA VAL A 127 8.12 4.51 -22.82
C VAL A 127 7.73 5.97 -22.72
N LYS A 128 7.17 6.53 -23.79
CA LYS A 128 6.65 7.91 -23.80
C LYS A 128 5.73 8.12 -22.59
N GLY A 129 5.93 9.19 -21.82
CA GLY A 129 5.12 9.52 -20.64
C GLY A 129 5.49 8.80 -19.34
N VAL A 130 6.50 7.93 -19.36
CA VAL A 130 7.15 7.37 -18.16
C VAL A 130 8.53 8.03 -18.04
N SER A 131 8.85 8.55 -16.86
CA SER A 131 10.08 9.33 -16.60
C SER A 131 11.34 8.48 -16.47
N GLU A 132 11.20 7.21 -16.10
CA GLU A 132 12.30 6.25 -15.96
C GLU A 132 12.13 5.10 -16.96
N PRO A 133 13.23 4.57 -17.55
CA PRO A 133 13.15 3.36 -18.37
C PRO A 133 12.59 2.19 -17.56
N ILE A 134 11.73 1.37 -18.19
CA ILE A 134 11.13 0.21 -17.55
C ILE A 134 11.68 -1.09 -18.12
N GLN A 135 11.82 -2.11 -17.30
CA GLN A 135 12.19 -3.46 -17.76
C GLN A 135 10.99 -4.12 -18.45
N VAL A 136 11.23 -4.69 -19.64
CA VAL A 136 10.21 -5.32 -20.48
C VAL A 136 10.59 -6.77 -20.78
N TYR A 137 9.59 -7.64 -20.81
CA TYR A 137 9.75 -9.07 -21.10
C TYR A 137 8.79 -9.50 -22.21
N GLU A 138 9.20 -10.49 -22.99
CA GLU A 138 8.34 -11.22 -23.93
C GLU A 138 7.79 -12.47 -23.26
N VAL A 139 6.50 -12.79 -23.49
CA VAL A 139 5.92 -14.07 -23.06
C VAL A 139 6.02 -15.08 -24.19
N THR A 140 6.75 -16.18 -23.97
CA THR A 140 7.02 -17.19 -25.00
C THR A 140 6.08 -18.39 -24.94
N GLY A 141 5.46 -18.64 -23.79
CA GLY A 141 4.56 -19.76 -23.61
C GLY A 141 4.00 -19.92 -22.20
N LEU A 142 3.25 -20.99 -22.00
CA LEU A 142 2.81 -21.42 -20.68
C LEU A 142 4.00 -22.04 -19.93
N GLY A 143 4.16 -21.66 -18.67
CA GLY A 143 5.16 -22.26 -17.79
C GLY A 143 4.72 -23.63 -17.29
N LYS A 144 5.68 -24.35 -16.67
CA LYS A 144 5.43 -25.67 -16.08
C LYS A 144 4.60 -25.59 -14.78
N GLN A 145 4.65 -24.46 -14.07
CA GLN A 145 4.04 -24.28 -12.76
C GLN A 145 2.70 -23.55 -12.89
N ARG A 146 1.60 -24.30 -12.95
CA ARG A 146 0.26 -23.73 -13.16
C ARG A 146 -0.37 -23.21 -11.88
N THR A 147 -0.04 -23.80 -10.72
CA THR A 147 -0.60 -23.40 -9.43
C THR A 147 0.41 -22.65 -8.57
N ARG A 148 -0.07 -21.78 -7.67
CA ARG A 148 0.80 -21.05 -6.74
C ARG A 148 1.61 -21.97 -5.84
N MET A 149 1.03 -23.11 -5.45
CA MET A 149 1.67 -24.10 -4.57
C MET A 149 2.84 -24.81 -5.26
N GLN A 150 2.71 -25.09 -6.56
CA GLN A 150 3.82 -25.62 -7.37
C GLN A 150 5.00 -24.64 -7.45
N ARG A 151 4.72 -23.32 -7.56
CA ARG A 151 5.76 -22.28 -7.53
C ARG A 151 6.51 -22.21 -6.20
N ALA A 152 5.77 -22.35 -5.10
CA ALA A 152 6.36 -22.35 -3.76
C ALA A 152 7.25 -23.58 -3.50
N ALA A 153 6.98 -24.72 -4.16
CA ALA A 153 7.79 -25.93 -4.04
C ALA A 153 9.24 -25.72 -4.51
N ASP A 154 9.44 -24.94 -5.58
CA ASP A 154 10.77 -24.66 -6.15
C ASP A 154 11.59 -23.69 -5.27
N GLN A 155 10.93 -22.76 -4.57
CA GLN A 155 11.57 -21.78 -3.67
C GLN A 155 11.86 -22.36 -2.27
N GLY A 156 11.37 -23.56 -1.99
CA GLY A 156 11.39 -24.18 -0.67
C GLY A 156 10.26 -23.67 0.20
N PHE A 157 9.58 -24.60 0.88
CA PHE A 157 8.46 -24.24 1.73
C PHE A 157 8.91 -23.70 3.09
N THR A 158 8.15 -22.74 3.59
CA THR A 158 8.19 -22.36 5.00
C THR A 158 7.83 -23.57 5.88
N GLN A 159 8.35 -23.58 7.12
CA GLN A 159 8.15 -24.68 8.06
C GLN A 159 6.65 -24.90 8.31
N PHE A 160 6.20 -26.15 8.20
CA PHE A 160 4.81 -26.51 8.50
C PHE A 160 4.59 -26.57 10.02
N VAL A 161 3.70 -25.70 10.54
CA VAL A 161 3.48 -25.51 11.99
C VAL A 161 2.00 -25.42 12.34
N GLY A 162 1.64 -25.79 13.57
CA GLY A 162 0.31 -25.54 14.14
C GLY A 162 -0.85 -26.37 13.59
N ARG A 163 -0.59 -27.41 12.77
CA ARG A 163 -1.63 -28.19 12.06
C ARG A 163 -1.65 -29.69 12.38
N ALA A 164 -1.16 -30.06 13.56
CA ALA A 164 -1.00 -31.46 13.94
C ALA A 164 -2.36 -32.18 14.03
N HIS A 165 -3.41 -31.49 14.49
CA HIS A 165 -4.73 -32.08 14.68
C HIS A 165 -5.44 -32.34 13.35
N GLU A 166 -5.39 -31.37 12.43
CA GLU A 166 -6.01 -31.46 11.11
C GLU A 166 -5.31 -32.52 10.25
N LEU A 167 -3.98 -32.59 10.33
CA LEU A 167 -3.22 -33.64 9.66
C LEU A 167 -3.55 -35.02 10.23
N ALA A 168 -3.67 -35.17 11.55
CA ALA A 168 -4.08 -36.43 12.18
C ALA A 168 -5.48 -36.87 11.72
N THR A 169 -6.40 -35.91 11.55
CA THR A 169 -7.76 -36.18 11.03
C THR A 169 -7.72 -36.72 9.60
N LEU A 170 -6.90 -36.14 8.73
CA LEU A 170 -6.69 -36.64 7.36
C LEU A 170 -6.11 -38.06 7.37
N LYS A 171 -5.10 -38.33 8.20
CA LYS A 171 -4.49 -39.67 8.32
C LYS A 171 -5.48 -40.72 8.82
N LEU A 172 -6.34 -40.35 9.76
CA LEU A 172 -7.39 -41.24 10.26
C LEU A 172 -8.40 -41.56 9.15
N ALA A 173 -8.82 -40.57 8.36
CA ALA A 173 -9.71 -40.78 7.22
C ALA A 173 -9.07 -41.68 6.15
N ALA A 174 -7.80 -41.47 5.83
CA ALA A 174 -7.05 -42.33 4.91
C ALA A 174 -7.01 -43.78 5.40
N SER A 175 -6.72 -44.00 6.69
CA SER A 175 -6.69 -45.35 7.28
C SER A 175 -8.05 -46.05 7.18
N LYS A 176 -9.16 -45.34 7.42
CA LYS A 176 -10.52 -45.89 7.27
C LYS A 176 -10.85 -46.25 5.82
N ALA A 177 -10.49 -45.37 4.87
CA ALA A 177 -10.69 -45.62 3.45
C ALA A 177 -9.89 -46.85 2.98
N GLN A 178 -8.63 -46.99 3.41
CA GLN A 178 -7.81 -48.17 3.12
C GLN A 178 -8.42 -49.47 3.67
N ALA A 179 -9.08 -49.41 4.83
CA ALA A 179 -9.80 -50.53 5.42
C ALA A 179 -11.14 -50.88 4.72
N GLY A 180 -11.53 -50.14 3.66
CA GLY A 180 -12.78 -50.36 2.91
C GLY A 180 -13.97 -49.53 3.36
N GLY A 181 -13.81 -48.67 4.37
CA GLY A 181 -14.82 -47.69 4.75
C GLY A 181 -14.51 -46.35 4.11
N GLY A 182 -14.92 -46.15 2.87
CA GLY A 182 -14.60 -44.93 2.11
C GLY A 182 -14.97 -43.66 2.85
N GLN A 183 -14.15 -42.63 2.69
CA GLN A 183 -14.22 -41.38 3.44
C GLN A 183 -14.24 -40.19 2.50
N MET A 184 -14.92 -39.13 2.91
CA MET A 184 -14.82 -37.81 2.31
C MET A 184 -14.35 -36.83 3.38
N VAL A 185 -13.32 -36.03 3.07
CA VAL A 185 -12.85 -34.96 3.94
C VAL A 185 -12.98 -33.63 3.21
N SER A 186 -13.78 -32.72 3.76
CA SER A 186 -13.89 -31.34 3.27
C SER A 186 -13.03 -30.41 4.11
N ILE A 187 -12.16 -29.64 3.46
CA ILE A 187 -11.30 -28.64 4.10
C ILE A 187 -11.84 -27.25 3.75
N VAL A 188 -12.34 -26.53 4.74
CA VAL A 188 -12.95 -25.21 4.57
C VAL A 188 -12.06 -24.15 5.20
N ALA A 189 -11.64 -23.18 4.40
CA ALA A 189 -10.83 -22.08 4.87
C ALA A 189 -10.82 -20.92 3.87
N GLU A 190 -10.48 -19.74 4.36
CA GLU A 190 -10.16 -18.58 3.53
C GLU A 190 -8.93 -18.81 2.64
N ALA A 191 -8.79 -17.94 1.62
CA ALA A 191 -7.61 -17.91 0.79
C ALA A 191 -6.36 -17.63 1.63
N GLY A 192 -5.28 -18.39 1.41
CA GLY A 192 -4.02 -18.17 2.12
C GLY A 192 -3.89 -18.82 3.50
N THR A 193 -4.94 -19.46 4.04
CA THR A 193 -4.89 -20.13 5.36
C THR A 193 -4.06 -21.43 5.39
N GLY A 194 -3.71 -21.98 4.22
CA GLY A 194 -2.86 -23.17 4.09
C GLY A 194 -3.59 -24.46 3.70
N LYS A 195 -4.77 -24.40 3.06
CA LYS A 195 -5.53 -25.58 2.59
C LYS A 195 -4.66 -26.52 1.74
N SER A 196 -4.09 -26.00 0.65
CA SER A 196 -3.25 -26.76 -0.28
C SER A 196 -1.96 -27.25 0.38
N ARG A 197 -1.41 -26.47 1.33
CA ARG A 197 -0.23 -26.88 2.10
C ARG A 197 -0.53 -28.09 2.99
N LEU A 198 -1.67 -28.10 3.68
CA LEU A 198 -2.11 -29.24 4.49
C LEU A 198 -2.30 -30.51 3.63
N ILE A 199 -2.91 -30.36 2.46
CA ILE A 199 -3.09 -31.48 1.51
C ILE A 199 -1.73 -32.00 1.06
N LEU A 200 -0.81 -31.13 0.65
CA LEU A 200 0.53 -31.53 0.22
C LEU A 200 1.28 -32.31 1.31
N GLU A 201 1.22 -31.86 2.57
CA GLU A 201 1.83 -32.57 3.70
C GLU A 201 1.20 -33.95 3.94
N ALA A 202 -0.12 -34.08 3.74
CA ALA A 202 -0.80 -35.37 3.80
C ALA A 202 -0.43 -36.29 2.61
N MET A 203 -0.31 -35.74 1.40
CA MET A 203 -0.02 -36.51 0.18
C MET A 203 1.38 -37.14 0.22
N ALA A 204 2.34 -36.51 0.89
CA ALA A 204 3.67 -37.07 1.08
C ALA A 204 3.65 -38.47 1.71
N GLU A 205 2.69 -38.74 2.61
CA GLU A 205 2.48 -40.05 3.23
C GLU A 205 1.54 -40.93 2.41
N PHE A 206 0.48 -40.36 1.83
CA PHE A 206 -0.56 -41.15 1.16
C PHE A 206 -0.09 -41.76 -0.16
N ARG A 207 0.81 -41.10 -0.90
CA ARG A 207 1.35 -41.63 -2.17
C ARG A 207 2.06 -42.98 -2.03
N ALA A 208 2.50 -43.36 -0.83
CA ALA A 208 3.08 -44.68 -0.56
C ALA A 208 2.02 -45.78 -0.31
N ALA A 209 0.79 -45.40 0.02
CA ALA A 209 -0.26 -46.31 0.50
C ALA A 209 -1.57 -46.24 -0.32
N SER A 210 -1.67 -45.35 -1.30
CA SER A 210 -2.79 -45.23 -2.23
C SER A 210 -2.33 -44.68 -3.59
N THR A 211 -3.11 -44.96 -4.64
CA THR A 211 -3.04 -44.21 -5.89
C THR A 211 -3.60 -42.82 -5.61
N VAL A 212 -2.83 -41.77 -5.91
CA VAL A 212 -3.24 -40.39 -5.67
C VAL A 212 -3.49 -39.70 -7.01
N LEU A 213 -4.71 -39.20 -7.20
CA LEU A 213 -5.08 -38.36 -8.33
C LEU A 213 -5.48 -36.98 -7.81
N GLU A 214 -4.81 -35.95 -8.31
CA GLU A 214 -4.99 -34.56 -7.87
C GLU A 214 -5.48 -33.72 -9.04
N THR A 215 -6.46 -32.87 -8.78
CA THR A 215 -6.91 -31.84 -9.72
C THR A 215 -7.30 -30.58 -8.97
N SER A 216 -7.24 -29.44 -9.65
CA SER A 216 -7.60 -28.14 -9.09
C SER A 216 -8.54 -27.42 -10.03
N SER A 217 -9.59 -26.82 -9.47
CA SER A 217 -10.41 -25.88 -10.23
C SER A 217 -9.65 -24.58 -10.39
N VAL A 218 -9.43 -24.14 -11.63
CA VAL A 218 -8.85 -22.82 -11.90
C VAL A 218 -9.95 -21.78 -11.96
N SER A 219 -9.67 -20.56 -11.53
CA SER A 219 -10.69 -19.52 -11.39
C SER A 219 -11.38 -19.17 -12.73
N HIS A 220 -10.69 -19.36 -13.86
CA HIS A 220 -11.19 -19.16 -15.23
C HIS A 220 -11.73 -20.46 -15.87
N GLY A 221 -11.75 -21.56 -15.12
CA GLY A 221 -12.13 -22.90 -15.56
C GLY A 221 -13.64 -23.06 -15.77
N LYS A 222 -14.48 -22.15 -15.26
CA LYS A 222 -15.93 -22.16 -15.55
C LYS A 222 -16.25 -22.01 -17.04
N ALA A 223 -15.33 -21.48 -17.84
CA ALA A 223 -15.44 -21.41 -19.29
C ALA A 223 -15.04 -22.72 -20.00
N SER A 224 -14.46 -23.69 -19.28
CA SER A 224 -13.97 -24.97 -19.79
C SER A 224 -14.69 -26.09 -19.06
N VAL A 225 -15.78 -26.56 -19.66
CA VAL A 225 -16.66 -27.60 -19.12
C VAL A 225 -15.87 -28.87 -18.78
N GLY A 226 -16.00 -29.38 -17.55
CA GLY A 226 -15.39 -30.64 -17.11
C GLY A 226 -13.86 -30.65 -16.98
N LEU A 227 -13.18 -29.50 -17.11
CA LEU A 227 -11.70 -29.44 -17.17
C LEU A 227 -11.00 -30.12 -15.98
N PRO A 228 -11.41 -29.94 -14.71
CA PRO A 228 -10.73 -30.62 -13.59
C PRO A 228 -10.76 -32.14 -13.73
N LEU A 229 -11.86 -32.69 -14.23
CA LEU A 229 -12.02 -34.12 -14.43
C LEU A 229 -11.21 -34.62 -15.64
N ILE A 230 -11.15 -33.83 -16.71
CA ILE A 230 -10.29 -34.11 -17.88
C ILE A 230 -8.82 -34.18 -17.46
N GLU A 231 -8.32 -33.22 -16.67
CA GLU A 231 -6.93 -33.20 -16.19
C GLU A 231 -6.65 -34.41 -15.29
N MET A 232 -7.59 -34.77 -14.42
CA MET A 232 -7.48 -35.96 -13.57
C MET A 232 -7.40 -37.25 -14.41
N LEU A 233 -8.23 -37.38 -15.45
CA LEU A 233 -8.20 -38.53 -16.35
C LEU A 233 -6.93 -38.57 -17.19
N HIS A 234 -6.44 -37.42 -17.66
CA HIS A 234 -5.15 -37.34 -18.35
C HIS A 234 -4.02 -37.84 -17.46
N ALA A 235 -3.99 -37.43 -16.18
CA ALA A 235 -3.00 -37.93 -15.22
C ALA A 235 -3.15 -39.45 -14.99
N TYR A 236 -4.38 -39.94 -14.84
CA TYR A 236 -4.65 -41.37 -14.64
C TYR A 236 -4.23 -42.25 -15.83
N PHE A 237 -4.46 -41.79 -17.06
CA PHE A 237 -4.09 -42.50 -18.29
C PHE A 237 -2.67 -42.17 -18.78
N ASN A 238 -1.92 -41.33 -18.06
CA ASN A 238 -0.59 -40.85 -18.44
C ASN A 238 -0.57 -40.21 -19.86
N ILE A 239 -1.56 -39.36 -20.15
CA ILE A 239 -1.69 -38.62 -21.40
C ILE A 239 -0.84 -37.34 -21.33
N GLU A 240 0.05 -37.18 -22.29
CA GLU A 240 0.99 -36.06 -22.39
C GLU A 240 0.58 -35.08 -23.51
N ALA A 241 1.00 -33.82 -23.39
CA ALA A 241 0.62 -32.77 -24.33
C ALA A 241 1.04 -33.05 -25.79
N HIS A 242 2.12 -33.81 -25.99
CA HIS A 242 2.67 -34.17 -27.29
C HIS A 242 2.12 -35.49 -27.85
N ASP A 243 1.26 -36.19 -27.11
CA ASP A 243 0.63 -37.42 -27.59
C ASP A 243 -0.32 -37.12 -28.76
N THR A 244 -0.20 -37.91 -29.81
CA THR A 244 -1.17 -37.97 -30.92
C THR A 244 -2.50 -38.58 -30.47
N GLU A 245 -3.59 -38.32 -31.20
CA GLU A 245 -4.91 -38.88 -30.89
C GLU A 245 -4.88 -40.42 -30.77
N LEU A 246 -4.16 -41.09 -31.68
CA LEU A 246 -4.00 -42.54 -31.69
C LEU A 246 -3.30 -43.04 -30.42
N GLN A 247 -2.21 -42.40 -30.01
CA GLN A 247 -1.50 -42.75 -28.77
C GLN A 247 -2.39 -42.56 -27.52
N ARG A 248 -3.21 -41.51 -27.49
CA ARG A 248 -4.16 -41.29 -26.39
C ARG A 248 -5.21 -42.38 -26.30
N ARG A 249 -5.80 -42.76 -27.44
CA ARG A 249 -6.78 -43.86 -27.53
C ARG A 249 -6.17 -45.19 -27.06
N GLU A 250 -4.96 -45.52 -27.53
CA GLU A 250 -4.25 -46.74 -27.10
C GLU A 250 -3.97 -46.78 -25.61
N LYS A 251 -3.49 -45.67 -25.01
CA LYS A 251 -3.25 -45.56 -23.56
C LYS A 251 -4.52 -45.83 -22.76
N ILE A 252 -5.65 -45.25 -23.16
CA ILE A 252 -6.95 -45.44 -22.51
C ILE A 252 -7.42 -46.90 -22.62
N THR A 253 -7.45 -47.46 -23.84
CA THR A 253 -7.90 -48.83 -24.10
C THR A 253 -7.06 -49.85 -23.35
N ASN A 254 -5.74 -49.74 -23.39
CA ASN A 254 -4.82 -50.66 -22.71
C ASN A 254 -5.02 -50.61 -21.19
N LYS A 255 -5.08 -49.41 -20.61
CA LYS A 255 -5.23 -49.23 -19.16
C LYS A 255 -6.55 -49.78 -18.65
N ILE A 256 -7.65 -49.59 -19.38
CA ILE A 256 -8.97 -50.14 -19.04
C ILE A 256 -8.95 -51.66 -19.12
N HIS A 257 -8.33 -52.22 -20.16
CA HIS A 257 -8.23 -53.66 -20.33
C HIS A 257 -7.38 -54.32 -19.22
N GLU A 258 -6.29 -53.67 -18.79
CA GLU A 258 -5.47 -54.08 -17.66
C GLU A 258 -6.20 -54.02 -16.32
N LEU A 259 -7.17 -53.10 -16.17
CA LEU A 259 -7.95 -52.95 -14.96
C LEU A 259 -9.06 -53.99 -14.86
N ASP A 260 -9.95 -54.04 -15.86
CA ASP A 260 -11.01 -55.03 -15.95
C ASP A 260 -11.62 -55.10 -17.36
N SER A 261 -11.66 -56.31 -17.94
CA SER A 261 -12.36 -56.58 -19.19
C SER A 261 -13.85 -56.17 -19.20
N GLN A 262 -14.52 -56.15 -18.05
CA GLN A 262 -15.92 -55.73 -17.93
C GLN A 262 -16.13 -54.21 -18.05
N LEU A 263 -15.05 -53.43 -18.13
CA LEU A 263 -15.09 -51.98 -18.35
C LEU A 263 -14.89 -51.62 -19.84
N GLN A 264 -14.98 -52.55 -20.78
CA GLN A 264 -14.82 -52.18 -22.19
C GLN A 264 -15.91 -51.21 -22.69
N ASP A 265 -17.09 -51.25 -22.09
CA ASP A 265 -18.22 -50.38 -22.40
C ASP A 265 -17.97 -48.91 -22.07
N ILE A 266 -17.09 -48.59 -21.11
CA ILE A 266 -16.82 -47.20 -20.72
C ILE A 266 -15.93 -46.44 -21.72
N GLN A 267 -15.25 -47.15 -22.64
CA GLN A 267 -14.26 -46.54 -23.55
C GLN A 267 -14.89 -45.47 -24.45
N ALA A 268 -16.06 -45.75 -25.02
CA ALA A 268 -16.77 -44.80 -25.88
C ALA A 268 -17.10 -43.50 -25.12
N HIS A 269 -17.55 -43.60 -23.86
CA HIS A 269 -17.86 -42.43 -23.03
C HIS A 269 -16.61 -41.62 -22.71
N LEU A 270 -15.47 -42.27 -22.44
CA LEU A 270 -14.20 -41.58 -22.20
C LEU A 270 -13.66 -40.90 -23.46
N PHE A 271 -13.76 -41.54 -24.63
CA PHE A 271 -13.36 -40.91 -25.89
C PHE A 271 -14.22 -39.69 -26.20
N SER A 272 -15.54 -39.78 -26.01
CA SER A 272 -16.44 -38.63 -26.15
C SER A 272 -16.08 -37.50 -25.20
N PHE A 273 -15.90 -37.81 -23.91
CA PHE A 273 -15.60 -36.80 -22.88
C PHE A 273 -14.24 -36.11 -23.07
N LEU A 274 -13.22 -36.84 -23.54
CA LEU A 274 -11.88 -36.32 -23.77
C LEU A 274 -11.70 -35.67 -25.16
N ASN A 275 -12.79 -35.45 -25.91
CA ASN A 275 -12.77 -34.95 -27.30
C ASN A 275 -11.88 -35.79 -28.23
N LEU A 276 -11.90 -37.10 -28.04
CA LEU A 276 -11.23 -38.09 -28.88
C LEU A 276 -12.25 -38.85 -29.74
N ALA A 277 -13.55 -38.54 -29.67
CA ALA A 277 -14.58 -39.27 -30.43
C ALA A 277 -14.55 -38.93 -31.93
N GLY A 278 -14.74 -39.96 -32.75
CA GLY A 278 -14.84 -39.81 -34.22
C GLY A 278 -16.30 -39.76 -34.69
N ALA A 279 -16.51 -39.51 -35.99
CA ALA A 279 -17.84 -39.57 -36.61
C ALA A 279 -18.47 -40.98 -36.59
N GLU A 280 -17.68 -42.01 -36.30
CA GLU A 280 -18.09 -43.42 -36.23
C GLU A 280 -18.37 -43.90 -34.79
N ASP A 281 -18.32 -43.01 -33.78
CA ASP A 281 -18.50 -43.41 -32.38
C ASP A 281 -19.95 -43.76 -32.03
N PRO A 282 -20.21 -44.81 -31.20
CA PRO A 282 -21.56 -45.28 -30.87
C PRO A 282 -22.46 -44.26 -30.15
N LEU A 283 -21.88 -43.18 -29.63
CA LEU A 283 -22.55 -42.17 -28.81
C LEU A 283 -22.99 -40.94 -29.62
N PHE A 284 -22.77 -40.93 -30.94
CA PHE A 284 -23.05 -39.76 -31.80
C PHE A 284 -24.54 -39.38 -31.82
N ASP A 285 -25.44 -40.37 -31.83
CA ASP A 285 -26.90 -40.17 -31.90
C ASP A 285 -27.58 -40.00 -30.52
N MET A 286 -26.83 -40.07 -29.42
CA MET A 286 -27.40 -39.94 -28.08
C MET A 286 -27.69 -38.49 -27.71
N ASP A 287 -28.79 -38.28 -26.97
CA ASP A 287 -29.08 -37.00 -26.34
C ASP A 287 -27.95 -36.58 -25.39
N ASP A 288 -27.61 -35.30 -25.39
CA ASP A 288 -26.48 -34.75 -24.65
C ASP A 288 -26.61 -34.96 -23.13
N ALA A 289 -27.82 -34.85 -22.57
CA ALA A 289 -28.05 -34.99 -21.13
C ALA A 289 -27.95 -36.45 -20.67
N ASP A 290 -28.48 -37.37 -21.48
CA ASP A 290 -28.37 -38.81 -21.23
C ASP A 290 -26.91 -39.27 -21.37
N ARG A 291 -26.21 -38.81 -22.41
CA ARG A 291 -24.79 -39.10 -22.63
C ARG A 291 -23.94 -38.60 -21.46
N GLN A 292 -24.21 -37.40 -20.95
CA GLN A 292 -23.51 -36.84 -19.80
C GLN A 292 -23.72 -37.70 -18.53
N THR A 293 -24.97 -38.03 -18.22
CA THR A 293 -25.32 -38.84 -17.03
C THR A 293 -24.65 -40.22 -17.07
N GLN A 294 -24.67 -40.88 -18.22
CA GLN A 294 -23.99 -42.18 -18.40
C GLN A 294 -22.47 -42.04 -18.31
N THR A 295 -21.91 -40.95 -18.80
CA THR A 295 -20.46 -40.67 -18.69
C THR A 295 -20.03 -40.54 -17.22
N TRP A 296 -20.81 -39.88 -16.37
CA TRP A 296 -20.54 -39.82 -14.93
C TRP A 296 -20.59 -41.18 -14.26
N GLU A 297 -21.58 -42.00 -14.61
CA GLU A 297 -21.68 -43.37 -14.11
C GLU A 297 -20.47 -44.23 -14.54
N CYS A 298 -20.03 -44.08 -15.79
CA CYS A 298 -18.85 -44.76 -16.32
C CYS A 298 -17.56 -44.36 -15.59
N ILE A 299 -17.33 -43.05 -15.38
CA ILE A 299 -16.15 -42.55 -14.65
C ILE A 299 -16.20 -42.98 -13.18
N LYS A 300 -17.39 -42.97 -12.55
CA LYS A 300 -17.58 -43.50 -11.19
C LYS A 300 -17.21 -44.98 -11.11
N ARG A 301 -17.71 -45.80 -12.05
CA ARG A 301 -17.38 -47.24 -12.15
C ARG A 301 -15.88 -47.45 -12.29
N LEU A 302 -15.20 -46.66 -13.11
CA LEU A 302 -13.74 -46.70 -13.27
C LEU A 302 -13.02 -46.51 -11.92
N PHE A 303 -13.34 -45.43 -11.19
CA PHE A 303 -12.67 -45.14 -9.90
C PHE A 303 -13.01 -46.14 -8.81
N VAL A 304 -14.27 -46.59 -8.73
CA VAL A 304 -14.65 -47.64 -7.76
C VAL A 304 -13.87 -48.92 -8.04
N ARG A 305 -13.78 -49.34 -9.30
CA ARG A 305 -13.05 -50.55 -9.69
C ARG A 305 -11.55 -50.44 -9.43
N GLU A 306 -10.95 -49.28 -9.71
CA GLU A 306 -9.55 -49.01 -9.38
C GLU A 306 -9.32 -49.12 -7.85
N SER A 307 -10.23 -48.59 -7.04
CA SER A 307 -10.14 -48.63 -5.57
C SER A 307 -10.16 -50.06 -4.98
N GLU A 308 -10.82 -51.00 -5.65
CA GLU A 308 -10.87 -52.40 -5.21
C GLU A 308 -9.52 -53.09 -5.34
N ARG A 309 -8.71 -52.71 -6.34
CA ARG A 309 -7.36 -53.24 -6.57
C ARG A 309 -6.37 -52.63 -5.58
N PHE A 310 -6.41 -51.31 -5.42
CA PHE A 310 -5.54 -50.57 -4.51
C PHE A 310 -6.25 -49.30 -4.01
N PRO A 311 -6.10 -48.88 -2.74
CA PRO A 311 -6.79 -47.71 -2.23
C PRO A 311 -6.57 -46.48 -3.12
N LEU A 312 -7.63 -45.71 -3.36
CA LEU A 312 -7.62 -44.55 -4.25
C LEU A 312 -7.87 -43.27 -3.44
N THR A 313 -7.02 -42.27 -3.62
CA THR A 313 -7.19 -40.94 -3.05
C THR A 313 -7.43 -39.94 -4.18
N LEU A 314 -8.58 -39.30 -4.14
CA LEU A 314 -8.99 -38.29 -5.10
C LEU A 314 -8.96 -36.93 -4.42
N VAL A 315 -8.23 -35.98 -4.96
CA VAL A 315 -8.12 -34.61 -4.44
C VAL A 315 -8.71 -33.65 -5.45
N PHE A 316 -9.72 -32.89 -5.03
CA PHE A 316 -10.28 -31.77 -5.80
C PHE A 316 -10.08 -30.47 -5.02
N GLU A 317 -9.17 -29.63 -5.51
CA GLU A 317 -8.90 -28.32 -4.94
C GLU A 317 -9.79 -27.22 -5.53
N ASP A 318 -10.06 -26.22 -4.69
CA ASP A 318 -10.73 -24.96 -4.97
C ASP A 318 -12.16 -25.10 -5.54
N LEU A 319 -13.03 -25.89 -4.89
CA LEU A 319 -14.38 -26.17 -5.41
C LEU A 319 -15.27 -24.93 -5.61
N HIS A 320 -14.96 -23.82 -4.94
CA HIS A 320 -15.64 -22.54 -5.16
C HIS A 320 -15.53 -22.03 -6.61
N TRP A 321 -14.58 -22.56 -7.39
CA TRP A 321 -14.42 -22.32 -8.83
C TRP A 321 -14.85 -23.48 -9.73
N ILE A 322 -15.37 -24.57 -9.17
CA ILE A 322 -15.77 -25.75 -9.92
C ILE A 322 -16.89 -25.42 -10.93
N ASP A 323 -16.89 -26.11 -12.06
CA ASP A 323 -17.98 -26.08 -13.03
C ASP A 323 -19.14 -26.99 -12.61
N ALA A 324 -20.33 -26.71 -13.14
CA ALA A 324 -21.55 -27.41 -12.76
C ALA A 324 -21.50 -28.92 -13.08
N GLN A 325 -20.84 -29.31 -14.16
CA GLN A 325 -20.76 -30.71 -14.57
C GLN A 325 -19.86 -31.52 -13.63
N THR A 326 -18.70 -30.97 -13.26
CA THR A 326 -17.84 -31.61 -12.26
C THR A 326 -18.51 -31.63 -10.86
N GLU A 327 -19.31 -30.62 -10.50
CA GLU A 327 -20.10 -30.63 -9.25
C GLU A 327 -21.14 -31.77 -9.22
N GLU A 328 -21.84 -32.02 -10.34
CA GLU A 328 -22.77 -33.14 -10.49
C GLU A 328 -22.06 -34.48 -10.33
N PHE A 329 -20.89 -34.65 -10.98
CA PHE A 329 -20.08 -35.84 -10.83
C PHE A 329 -19.62 -36.07 -9.38
N LEU A 330 -19.12 -35.04 -8.70
CA LEU A 330 -18.71 -35.16 -7.29
C LEU A 330 -19.90 -35.52 -6.37
N THR A 331 -21.08 -34.98 -6.67
CA THR A 331 -22.32 -35.35 -5.96
C THR A 331 -22.61 -36.84 -6.13
N LEU A 332 -22.61 -37.34 -7.37
CA LEU A 332 -22.82 -38.75 -7.69
C LEU A 332 -21.77 -39.66 -7.00
N LEU A 333 -20.50 -39.27 -7.05
CA LEU A 333 -19.41 -40.03 -6.44
C LEU A 333 -19.56 -40.09 -4.91
N SER A 334 -19.91 -38.97 -4.27
CA SER A 334 -20.07 -38.87 -2.80
C SER A 334 -21.14 -39.82 -2.24
N GLU A 335 -22.17 -40.14 -3.04
CA GLU A 335 -23.23 -41.07 -2.66
C GLU A 335 -22.77 -42.53 -2.62
N SER A 336 -21.71 -42.86 -3.36
CA SER A 336 -21.22 -44.24 -3.52
C SER A 336 -19.95 -44.55 -2.71
N LEU A 337 -19.43 -43.60 -1.91
CA LEU A 337 -18.16 -43.76 -1.19
C LEU A 337 -18.20 -44.79 -0.05
N GLY A 338 -19.33 -44.97 0.63
CA GLY A 338 -19.37 -45.62 1.95
C GLY A 338 -18.82 -47.06 2.03
N THR A 339 -18.70 -47.76 0.89
CA THR A 339 -18.15 -49.13 0.81
C THR A 339 -16.94 -49.25 -0.12
N ALA A 340 -16.49 -48.15 -0.72
CA ALA A 340 -15.34 -48.14 -1.61
C ALA A 340 -14.05 -47.84 -0.83
N ARG A 341 -12.89 -48.30 -1.33
CA ARG A 341 -11.58 -47.94 -0.77
C ARG A 341 -11.11 -46.58 -1.29
N ILE A 342 -12.02 -45.60 -1.26
CA ILE A 342 -11.81 -44.25 -1.78
C ILE A 342 -11.73 -43.25 -0.63
N LEU A 343 -10.69 -42.42 -0.65
CA LEU A 343 -10.61 -41.18 0.11
C LEU A 343 -10.83 -40.01 -0.85
N LEU A 344 -11.94 -39.30 -0.70
CA LEU A 344 -12.21 -38.07 -1.45
C LEU A 344 -11.87 -36.86 -0.58
N ILE A 345 -10.85 -36.10 -0.95
CA ILE A 345 -10.48 -34.85 -0.30
C ILE A 345 -10.93 -33.70 -1.18
N VAL A 346 -11.69 -32.78 -0.60
CA VAL A 346 -12.11 -31.56 -1.28
C VAL A 346 -11.74 -30.34 -0.45
N ASN A 347 -11.42 -29.22 -1.09
CA ASN A 347 -11.23 -27.96 -0.38
C ASN A 347 -12.01 -26.81 -1.02
N TYR A 348 -12.49 -25.87 -0.21
CA TYR A 348 -13.26 -24.71 -0.67
C TYR A 348 -13.24 -23.57 0.34
N ARG A 349 -13.77 -22.42 -0.08
CA ARG A 349 -13.93 -21.24 0.76
C ARG A 349 -15.31 -21.22 1.43
N PRO A 350 -15.49 -20.56 2.59
CA PRO A 350 -16.74 -20.57 3.35
C PRO A 350 -17.98 -20.16 2.54
N GLU A 351 -17.84 -19.32 1.52
CA GLU A 351 -18.95 -18.88 0.68
C GLU A 351 -19.49 -19.95 -0.28
N TYR A 352 -18.76 -21.04 -0.50
CA TYR A 352 -19.21 -22.12 -1.39
C TYR A 352 -20.21 -23.04 -0.69
N VAL A 353 -21.40 -23.15 -1.29
CA VAL A 353 -22.48 -24.01 -0.80
C VAL A 353 -22.52 -25.28 -1.63
N HIS A 354 -22.25 -26.41 -1.00
CA HIS A 354 -22.30 -27.73 -1.64
C HIS A 354 -23.63 -28.46 -1.37
N LYS A 355 -23.94 -29.46 -2.21
CA LYS A 355 -25.20 -30.23 -2.14
C LYS A 355 -25.11 -31.52 -1.33
N TRP A 356 -23.91 -32.05 -1.07
CA TRP A 356 -23.75 -33.26 -0.25
C TRP A 356 -24.10 -32.99 1.22
N ARG A 357 -25.03 -33.79 1.76
CA ARG A 357 -25.55 -33.72 3.15
C ARG A 357 -24.69 -34.55 4.10
N SER A 358 -24.78 -34.24 5.41
CA SER A 358 -24.10 -34.88 6.54
C SER A 358 -24.26 -36.42 6.61
N LYS A 359 -23.44 -37.15 5.84
CA LYS A 359 -23.27 -38.60 5.93
C LYS A 359 -22.24 -38.93 7.02
N SER A 360 -22.30 -40.15 7.57
CA SER A 360 -21.39 -40.62 8.63
C SER A 360 -19.91 -40.73 8.19
N TYR A 361 -19.66 -40.78 6.88
CA TYR A 361 -18.32 -40.87 6.28
C TYR A 361 -17.82 -39.53 5.71
N ILE A 362 -18.53 -38.42 5.98
CA ILE A 362 -18.09 -37.07 5.62
C ILE A 362 -17.55 -36.38 6.88
N THR A 363 -16.29 -35.97 6.83
CA THR A 363 -15.63 -35.20 7.90
C THR A 363 -15.31 -33.80 7.37
N GLN A 364 -15.65 -32.77 8.13
CA GLN A 364 -15.32 -31.39 7.79
C GLN A 364 -14.21 -30.88 8.71
N ILE A 365 -13.17 -30.33 8.11
CA ILE A 365 -12.06 -29.65 8.78
C ILE A 365 -12.20 -28.15 8.47
N HIS A 366 -12.44 -27.35 9.51
CA HIS A 366 -12.32 -25.90 9.42
C HIS A 366 -10.89 -25.50 9.76
N LEU A 367 -10.21 -24.81 8.84
CA LEU A 367 -8.88 -24.26 9.10
C LEU A 367 -9.01 -22.78 9.46
N ASP A 368 -8.80 -22.49 10.73
CA ASP A 368 -8.63 -21.13 11.23
C ASP A 368 -7.23 -20.60 10.90
N PRO A 369 -6.99 -19.28 10.85
CA PRO A 369 -5.64 -18.72 10.85
C PRO A 369 -4.77 -19.30 11.98
N LEU A 370 -3.44 -19.27 11.81
CA LEU A 370 -2.54 -19.80 12.83
C LEU A 370 -2.69 -19.01 14.13
N ALA A 371 -2.80 -19.74 15.25
CA ALA A 371 -2.70 -19.16 16.57
C ALA A 371 -1.32 -18.50 16.77
N GLU A 372 -1.24 -17.60 17.75
CA GLU A 372 -0.07 -16.75 17.98
C GLU A 372 1.23 -17.54 18.16
N ASP A 373 1.17 -18.68 18.84
CA ASP A 373 2.30 -19.59 19.06
C ASP A 373 2.79 -20.22 17.75
N ALA A 374 1.89 -20.75 16.94
CA ALA A 374 2.22 -21.32 15.63
C ALA A 374 2.68 -20.24 14.63
N ALA A 375 2.04 -19.07 14.62
CA ALA A 375 2.44 -17.93 13.79
C ALA A 375 3.83 -17.42 14.18
N THR A 376 4.13 -17.35 15.48
CA THR A 376 5.46 -16.98 15.98
C THR A 376 6.51 -18.00 15.56
N ALA A 377 6.20 -19.30 15.61
CA ALA A 377 7.09 -20.35 15.13
C ALA A 377 7.37 -20.23 13.63
N MET A 378 6.33 -19.98 12.81
CA MET A 378 6.47 -19.75 11.37
C MET A 378 7.37 -18.53 11.09
N LEU A 379 7.09 -17.40 11.74
CA LEU A 379 7.88 -16.17 11.57
C LEU A 379 9.31 -16.32 12.08
N ALA A 380 9.53 -17.11 13.14
CA ALA A 380 10.87 -17.44 13.62
C ALA A 380 11.65 -18.30 12.63
N ALA A 381 10.99 -19.21 11.90
CA ALA A 381 11.63 -19.98 10.84
C ALA A 381 12.05 -19.09 9.65
N MET A 382 11.25 -18.05 9.33
CA MET A 382 11.55 -17.12 8.23
C MET A 382 12.61 -16.06 8.58
N LEU A 383 12.47 -15.43 9.75
CA LEU A 383 13.25 -14.26 10.17
C LEU A 383 14.40 -14.61 11.14
N GLY A 384 14.46 -15.84 11.64
CA GLY A 384 15.38 -16.27 12.70
C GLY A 384 14.80 -16.05 14.10
N GLN A 385 15.45 -16.65 15.12
CA GLN A 385 14.96 -16.64 16.51
C GLN A 385 15.34 -15.39 17.32
N HIS A 386 16.04 -14.41 16.74
CA HIS A 386 16.57 -13.27 17.49
C HIS A 386 15.47 -12.37 18.06
N GLY A 387 15.64 -11.97 19.34
CA GLY A 387 14.69 -11.12 20.06
C GLY A 387 14.55 -9.70 19.51
N GLN A 388 15.53 -9.19 18.75
CA GLN A 388 15.46 -7.86 18.13
C GLN A 388 14.31 -7.70 17.12
N LEU A 389 13.75 -8.81 16.62
CA LEU A 389 12.63 -8.80 15.67
C LEU A 389 11.29 -9.16 16.33
N SER A 390 11.19 -9.20 17.66
CA SER A 390 9.94 -9.55 18.35
C SER A 390 8.79 -8.59 18.02
N ASP A 391 9.07 -7.28 18.03
CA ASP A 391 8.06 -6.27 17.72
C ASP A 391 7.61 -6.34 16.25
N LEU A 392 8.54 -6.64 15.34
CA LEU A 392 8.21 -6.89 13.93
C LEU A 392 7.32 -8.12 13.78
N LYS A 393 7.66 -9.23 14.43
CA LYS A 393 6.86 -10.47 14.37
C LYS A 393 5.46 -10.25 14.91
N ARG A 394 5.33 -9.54 16.05
CA ARG A 394 4.04 -9.16 16.62
C ARG A 394 3.25 -8.29 15.65
N LEU A 395 3.89 -7.28 15.05
CA LEU A 395 3.22 -6.41 14.08
C LEU A 395 2.75 -7.16 12.83
N ILE A 396 3.56 -8.06 12.28
CA ILE A 396 3.18 -8.92 11.16
C ILE A 396 1.99 -9.80 11.56
N TYR A 397 2.04 -10.44 12.72
CA TYR A 397 0.94 -11.26 13.22
C TYR A 397 -0.35 -10.44 13.41
N GLU A 398 -0.26 -9.26 14.03
CA GLU A 398 -1.42 -8.38 14.26
C GLU A 398 -2.05 -7.89 12.95
N LYS A 399 -1.24 -7.49 11.96
CA LYS A 399 -1.74 -7.08 10.63
C LYS A 399 -2.38 -8.25 9.89
N THR A 400 -1.68 -9.39 9.80
CA THR A 400 -2.09 -10.56 9.01
C THR A 400 -3.12 -11.45 9.70
N SER A 401 -3.31 -11.25 11.01
CA SER A 401 -4.18 -12.04 11.87
C SER A 401 -3.90 -13.54 11.76
N GLY A 402 -2.61 -13.90 11.69
CA GLY A 402 -2.14 -15.29 11.64
C GLY A 402 -2.34 -16.02 10.30
N THR A 403 -2.72 -15.32 9.23
CA THR A 403 -2.90 -15.94 7.90
C THR A 403 -1.52 -16.27 7.30
N PRO A 404 -1.14 -17.57 7.13
CA PRO A 404 0.20 -17.97 6.70
C PRO A 404 0.69 -17.29 5.43
N PHE A 405 -0.15 -17.26 4.39
CA PHE A 405 0.20 -16.63 3.12
C PHE A 405 0.48 -15.13 3.26
N PHE A 406 -0.33 -14.40 4.04
CA PHE A 406 -0.11 -12.97 4.23
C PHE A 406 1.18 -12.70 5.02
N MET A 407 1.47 -13.52 6.02
CA MET A 407 2.75 -13.43 6.75
C MET A 407 3.93 -13.67 5.82
N GLU A 408 3.84 -14.68 4.97
CA GLU A 408 4.90 -15.01 4.02
C GLU A 408 5.13 -13.89 3.00
N GLU A 409 4.06 -13.36 2.40
CA GLU A 409 4.14 -12.27 1.42
C GLU A 409 4.62 -10.96 2.04
N MET A 410 4.21 -10.63 3.28
CA MET A 410 4.73 -9.45 3.97
C MET A 410 6.24 -9.58 4.20
N VAL A 411 6.71 -10.72 4.69
CA VAL A 411 8.16 -10.93 4.88
C VAL A 411 8.91 -10.88 3.55
N LYS A 412 8.36 -11.48 2.50
CA LYS A 412 8.96 -11.48 1.17
C LYS A 412 9.07 -10.07 0.58
N SER A 413 7.99 -9.30 0.57
CA SER A 413 8.02 -7.92 0.06
C SER A 413 9.00 -7.04 0.86
N MET A 414 9.10 -7.27 2.18
CA MET A 414 10.11 -6.57 2.99
C MET A 414 11.55 -6.89 2.55
N PHE A 415 11.86 -8.13 2.13
CA PHE A 415 13.18 -8.45 1.55
C PHE A 415 13.36 -7.81 0.18
N ASP A 416 12.35 -7.88 -0.68
CA ASP A 416 12.40 -7.36 -2.06
C ASP A 416 12.58 -5.82 -2.09
N GLU A 417 11.95 -5.10 -1.15
CA GLU A 417 12.06 -3.64 -0.99
C GLU A 417 13.30 -3.19 -0.21
N GLY A 418 14.13 -4.15 0.21
CA GLY A 418 15.33 -3.90 1.02
C GLY A 418 15.04 -3.43 2.45
N THR A 419 13.78 -3.51 2.91
CA THR A 419 13.35 -3.22 4.29
C THR A 419 13.90 -4.25 5.28
N LEU A 420 14.05 -5.49 4.83
CA LEU A 420 14.83 -6.54 5.48
C LEU A 420 16.02 -6.91 4.59
N THR A 421 17.18 -7.10 5.20
CA THR A 421 18.36 -7.66 4.53
C THR A 421 18.89 -8.84 5.30
N ARG A 422 19.54 -9.77 4.60
CA ARG A 422 20.14 -10.98 5.18
C ARG A 422 21.66 -10.92 5.00
N ASP A 423 22.35 -10.41 6.02
CA ASP A 423 23.82 -10.37 6.10
C ASP A 423 24.29 -11.22 7.29
N GLY A 424 24.24 -12.55 7.13
CA GLY A 424 24.41 -13.54 8.20
C GLY A 424 23.27 -13.61 9.23
N LYS A 425 22.59 -12.48 9.50
CA LYS A 425 21.36 -12.35 10.29
C LYS A 425 20.37 -11.44 9.55
N VAL A 426 19.09 -11.57 9.89
CA VAL A 426 18.04 -10.69 9.36
C VAL A 426 18.07 -9.37 10.14
N ILE A 427 18.23 -8.26 9.43
CA ILE A 427 18.31 -6.90 9.98
C ILE A 427 17.19 -6.06 9.37
N LEU A 428 16.50 -5.28 10.22
CA LEU A 428 15.50 -4.30 9.82
C LEU A 428 16.19 -2.97 9.46
N THR A 429 16.03 -2.49 8.23
CA THR A 429 16.73 -1.30 7.70
C THR A 429 15.85 -0.04 7.68
N LYS A 430 14.51 -0.19 7.70
CA LYS A 430 13.53 0.91 7.73
C LYS A 430 12.59 0.79 8.94
N LYS A 431 11.86 1.85 9.28
CA LYS A 431 10.95 1.86 10.43
C LYS A 431 9.70 1.01 10.17
N LEU A 432 9.16 0.40 11.23
CA LEU A 432 7.97 -0.48 11.21
C LEU A 432 6.69 0.22 10.70
N ASN A 433 6.64 1.54 10.77
CA ASN A 433 5.45 2.34 10.46
C ASN A 433 5.27 2.56 8.95
N GLU A 434 6.27 2.21 8.14
CA GLU A 434 6.30 2.34 6.67
C GLU A 434 5.93 1.04 5.96
N LEU A 435 5.46 0.02 6.68
CA LEU A 435 5.11 -1.28 6.09
C LEU A 435 3.83 -1.19 5.26
N GLU A 436 4.03 -1.10 3.94
CA GLU A 436 2.98 -1.21 2.94
C GLU A 436 2.42 -2.63 2.83
N ILE A 437 1.20 -2.74 2.30
CA ILE A 437 0.55 -4.03 2.08
C ILE A 437 0.96 -4.54 0.70
N PRO A 438 1.57 -5.73 0.59
CA PRO A 438 1.97 -6.28 -0.70
C PRO A 438 0.78 -6.38 -1.67
N SER A 439 1.01 -6.08 -2.95
CA SER A 439 -0.03 -6.08 -3.98
C SER A 439 -0.74 -7.45 -4.14
N SER A 440 -0.02 -8.54 -3.89
CA SER A 440 -0.56 -9.91 -3.86
C SER A 440 -1.61 -10.10 -2.76
N VAL A 441 -1.37 -9.54 -1.57
CA VAL A 441 -2.30 -9.56 -0.42
C VAL A 441 -3.50 -8.67 -0.69
N GLN A 442 -3.26 -7.47 -1.24
CA GLN A 442 -4.34 -6.55 -1.65
C GLN A 442 -5.27 -7.22 -2.66
N ALA A 443 -4.73 -7.89 -3.68
CA ALA A 443 -5.53 -8.56 -4.72
C ALA A 443 -6.44 -9.66 -4.15
N ILE A 444 -5.97 -10.44 -3.15
CA ILE A 444 -6.77 -11.47 -2.48
C ILE A 444 -7.92 -10.86 -1.69
N LEU A 445 -7.62 -9.85 -0.86
CA LEU A 445 -8.62 -9.20 -0.03
C LEU A 445 -9.64 -8.40 -0.87
N ALA A 446 -9.18 -7.70 -1.91
CA ALA A 446 -10.05 -6.96 -2.83
C ALA A 446 -10.98 -7.91 -3.61
N ALA A 447 -10.46 -9.04 -4.13
CA ALA A 447 -11.29 -10.05 -4.78
C ALA A 447 -12.36 -10.63 -3.84
N ARG A 448 -12.02 -10.81 -2.56
CA ARG A 448 -12.97 -11.27 -1.53
C ARG A 448 -14.06 -10.24 -1.27
N ILE A 449 -13.71 -8.95 -1.16
CA ILE A 449 -14.66 -7.85 -0.97
C ILE A 449 -15.59 -7.71 -2.19
N ASP A 450 -15.08 -7.87 -3.41
CA ASP A 450 -15.85 -7.73 -4.65
C ASP A 450 -16.89 -8.85 -4.87
N ARG A 451 -16.73 -10.00 -4.22
CA ARG A 451 -17.74 -11.07 -4.25
C ARG A 451 -18.94 -10.78 -3.36
N LEU A 452 -18.84 -9.79 -2.46
CA LEU A 452 -19.98 -9.39 -1.64
C LEU A 452 -21.07 -8.74 -2.51
N PRO A 453 -22.36 -8.94 -2.17
CA PRO A 453 -23.43 -8.13 -2.71
C PRO A 453 -23.14 -6.63 -2.52
N THR A 454 -23.54 -5.79 -3.48
CA THR A 454 -23.22 -4.35 -3.49
C THR A 454 -23.55 -3.65 -2.17
N HIS A 455 -24.71 -3.96 -1.57
CA HIS A 455 -25.13 -3.37 -0.29
C HIS A 455 -24.23 -3.77 0.89
N ALA A 456 -23.75 -5.02 0.92
CA ALA A 456 -22.85 -5.50 1.95
C ALA A 456 -21.44 -4.93 1.76
N LYS A 457 -20.98 -4.80 0.51
CA LYS A 457 -19.71 -4.14 0.16
C LYS A 457 -19.69 -2.68 0.59
N GLU A 458 -20.73 -1.92 0.29
CA GLU A 458 -20.86 -0.50 0.69
C GLU A 458 -20.87 -0.34 2.22
N LEU A 459 -21.56 -1.25 2.93
CA LEU A 459 -21.54 -1.29 4.38
C LEU A 459 -20.12 -1.55 4.90
N LEU A 460 -19.44 -2.60 4.40
CA LEU A 460 -18.08 -2.94 4.80
C LEU A 460 -17.09 -1.78 4.58
N GLN A 461 -17.17 -1.11 3.43
CA GLN A 461 -16.35 0.07 3.14
C GLN A 461 -16.64 1.23 4.09
N THR A 462 -17.92 1.44 4.46
CA THR A 462 -18.30 2.43 5.48
C THR A 462 -17.72 2.09 6.85
N LEU A 463 -17.83 0.82 7.26
CA LEU A 463 -17.25 0.32 8.52
C LEU A 463 -15.73 0.48 8.54
N ALA A 464 -15.05 0.29 7.40
CA ALA A 464 -13.61 0.45 7.29
C ALA A 464 -13.13 1.88 7.56
N VAL A 465 -13.96 2.89 7.25
CA VAL A 465 -13.70 4.29 7.59
C VAL A 465 -13.89 4.56 9.08
N ILE A 466 -14.87 3.91 9.74
CA ILE A 466 -15.12 4.06 11.19
C ILE A 466 -13.91 3.61 12.00
N GLY A 467 -13.36 2.44 11.68
CA GLY A 467 -12.16 1.91 12.34
C GLY A 467 -12.21 0.40 12.55
N LYS A 468 -11.26 -0.13 13.33
CA LYS A 468 -11.13 -1.57 13.60
C LYS A 468 -12.29 -2.14 14.43
N GLU A 469 -12.78 -1.36 15.39
CA GLU A 469 -13.87 -1.72 16.31
C GLU A 469 -14.98 -0.66 16.26
N PHE A 470 -16.24 -1.10 16.29
CA PHE A 470 -17.37 -0.19 16.14
C PHE A 470 -18.62 -0.71 16.86
N SER A 471 -19.35 0.20 17.52
CA SER A 471 -20.57 -0.11 18.27
C SER A 471 -21.78 -0.12 17.35
N LEU A 472 -22.78 -0.97 17.62
CA LEU A 472 -24.02 -0.98 16.84
C LEU A 472 -24.73 0.40 16.82
N PRO A 473 -24.81 1.16 17.93
CA PRO A 473 -25.36 2.52 17.89
C PRO A 473 -24.64 3.45 16.92
N LEU A 474 -23.31 3.39 16.84
CA LEU A 474 -22.53 4.21 15.90
C LEU A 474 -22.79 3.78 14.45
N ILE A 475 -22.86 2.48 14.16
CA ILE A 475 -23.19 2.01 12.81
C ILE A 475 -24.55 2.54 12.38
N VAL A 476 -25.57 2.40 13.24
CA VAL A 476 -26.93 2.89 12.97
C VAL A 476 -26.93 4.40 12.71
N ALA A 477 -26.17 5.19 13.47
CA ALA A 477 -26.10 6.63 13.27
C ALA A 477 -25.35 7.05 11.99
N VAL A 478 -24.33 6.28 11.57
CA VAL A 478 -23.56 6.56 10.35
C VAL A 478 -24.30 6.10 9.09
N THR A 479 -25.13 5.06 9.20
CA THR A 479 -25.82 4.48 8.04
C THR A 479 -27.29 4.86 8.02
N ASP A 480 -27.78 5.39 6.89
CA ASP A 480 -29.22 5.65 6.68
C ASP A 480 -30.02 4.37 6.33
N ILE A 481 -29.58 3.20 6.83
CA ILE A 481 -30.16 1.90 6.52
C ILE A 481 -31.18 1.52 7.61
N PRO A 482 -32.42 1.11 7.25
CA PRO A 482 -33.39 0.62 8.22
C PRO A 482 -32.83 -0.56 9.03
N GLN A 483 -33.08 -0.58 10.34
CA GLN A 483 -32.46 -1.54 11.27
C GLN A 483 -32.58 -3.01 10.82
N ALA A 484 -33.76 -3.44 10.35
CA ALA A 484 -33.97 -4.82 9.88
C ALA A 484 -33.10 -5.18 8.65
N GLN A 485 -32.82 -4.22 7.77
CA GLN A 485 -31.92 -4.42 6.63
C GLN A 485 -30.45 -4.40 7.08
N LEU A 486 -30.09 -3.49 7.99
CA LEU A 486 -28.74 -3.41 8.55
C LEU A 486 -28.33 -4.72 9.24
N GLU A 487 -29.23 -5.31 10.04
CA GLU A 487 -28.99 -6.61 10.69
C GLU A 487 -28.75 -7.73 9.66
N LYS A 488 -29.49 -7.73 8.54
CA LYS A 488 -29.26 -8.67 7.44
C LYS A 488 -27.89 -8.47 6.80
N HIS A 489 -27.51 -7.22 6.51
CA HIS A 489 -26.21 -6.91 5.91
C HIS A 489 -25.04 -7.27 6.85
N LEU A 490 -25.17 -6.97 8.14
CA LEU A 490 -24.18 -7.36 9.16
C LEU A 490 -24.06 -8.88 9.25
N LYS A 491 -25.17 -9.61 9.18
CA LYS A 491 -25.16 -11.08 9.15
C LYS A 491 -24.49 -11.64 7.90
N GLU A 492 -24.68 -11.02 6.74
CA GLU A 492 -23.96 -11.37 5.51
C GLU A 492 -22.44 -11.15 5.66
N LEU A 493 -22.02 -10.04 6.28
CA LEU A 493 -20.61 -9.78 6.59
C LEU A 493 -20.02 -10.75 7.63
N GLN A 494 -20.82 -11.22 8.59
CA GLN A 494 -20.43 -12.25 9.55
C GLN A 494 -20.30 -13.64 8.90
N LEU A 495 -21.27 -14.01 8.05
CA LEU A 495 -21.22 -15.27 7.29
C LEU A 495 -20.04 -15.31 6.33
N GLY A 496 -19.70 -14.17 5.72
CA GLY A 496 -18.48 -14.00 4.94
C GLY A 496 -17.22 -13.80 5.78
N GLU A 497 -17.28 -13.95 7.11
CA GLU A 497 -16.17 -13.79 8.05
C GLU A 497 -15.33 -12.51 7.83
N PHE A 498 -15.98 -11.38 7.57
CA PHE A 498 -15.33 -10.06 7.50
C PHE A 498 -15.26 -9.41 8.87
N ILE A 499 -16.31 -9.62 9.68
CA ILE A 499 -16.48 -9.02 11.01
C ILE A 499 -16.97 -10.07 12.00
N TYR A 500 -16.63 -9.88 13.28
CA TYR A 500 -17.16 -10.67 14.39
C TYR A 500 -17.95 -9.81 15.36
N GLU A 501 -18.93 -10.42 16.01
CA GLU A 501 -19.69 -9.78 17.09
C GLU A 501 -18.83 -9.69 18.35
N LYS A 502 -18.82 -8.52 18.98
CA LYS A 502 -18.08 -8.25 20.22
C LYS A 502 -18.97 -7.43 21.15
N TYR A 503 -18.94 -7.75 22.44
CA TYR A 503 -19.60 -6.95 23.46
C TYR A 503 -18.56 -6.16 24.24
N VAL A 504 -18.74 -4.83 24.29
CA VAL A 504 -17.88 -3.94 25.07
C VAL A 504 -18.78 -3.21 26.08
N ALA A 505 -18.53 -3.42 27.37
CA ALA A 505 -19.34 -2.86 28.46
C ALA A 505 -20.86 -3.10 28.32
N GLY A 506 -21.25 -4.29 27.82
CA GLY A 506 -22.65 -4.67 27.60
C GLY A 506 -23.29 -4.09 26.33
N ILE A 507 -22.59 -3.24 25.58
CA ILE A 507 -23.05 -2.72 24.30
C ILE A 507 -22.63 -3.67 23.19
N LYS A 508 -23.60 -4.07 22.36
CA LYS A 508 -23.34 -4.88 21.16
C LYS A 508 -22.54 -4.05 20.15
N GLY A 509 -21.44 -4.61 19.67
CA GLY A 509 -20.58 -4.04 18.65
C GLY A 509 -19.98 -5.12 17.78
N TYR A 510 -19.06 -4.71 16.93
CA TYR A 510 -18.39 -5.57 15.98
C TYR A 510 -16.94 -5.15 15.82
N ILE A 511 -16.12 -6.09 15.37
CA ILE A 511 -14.69 -5.92 15.10
C ILE A 511 -14.35 -6.56 13.76
N PHE A 512 -13.46 -5.95 12.99
CA PHE A 512 -12.90 -6.58 11.80
C PHE A 512 -12.12 -7.85 12.17
N LYS A 513 -12.32 -8.93 11.41
CA LYS A 513 -11.53 -10.17 11.58
C LYS A 513 -10.03 -9.93 11.39
N SER A 514 -9.66 -9.03 10.48
CA SER A 514 -8.27 -8.67 10.19
C SER A 514 -8.12 -7.19 9.87
N ALA A 515 -7.03 -6.58 10.37
CA ALA A 515 -6.67 -5.19 10.08
C ALA A 515 -6.40 -4.97 8.58
N LEU A 516 -5.80 -5.94 7.88
CA LEU A 516 -5.59 -5.84 6.44
C LEU A 516 -6.91 -5.79 5.66
N THR A 517 -7.95 -6.51 6.09
CA THR A 517 -9.28 -6.44 5.47
C THR A 517 -9.85 -5.04 5.58
N GLN A 518 -9.69 -4.39 6.74
CA GLN A 518 -10.08 -2.99 6.94
C GLN A 518 -9.28 -2.08 6.01
N ASP A 519 -7.95 -2.20 5.98
CA ASP A 519 -7.07 -1.33 5.17
C ASP A 519 -7.39 -1.44 3.68
N VAL A 520 -7.61 -2.65 3.16
CA VAL A 520 -7.98 -2.87 1.76
C VAL A 520 -9.38 -2.33 1.47
N ALA A 521 -10.37 -2.57 2.34
CA ALA A 521 -11.71 -2.00 2.19
C ALA A 521 -11.67 -0.47 2.19
N TYR A 522 -10.89 0.15 3.08
CA TYR A 522 -10.66 1.59 3.11
C TYR A 522 -9.99 2.10 1.84
N ASN A 523 -8.96 1.39 1.35
CA ASN A 523 -8.20 1.80 0.18
C ASN A 523 -8.96 1.68 -1.15
N THR A 524 -10.00 0.84 -1.20
CA THR A 524 -10.91 0.77 -2.37
C THR A 524 -11.81 1.99 -2.54
N LEU A 525 -11.92 2.87 -1.53
CA LEU A 525 -12.71 4.10 -1.61
C LEU A 525 -11.94 5.23 -2.29
N LEU A 526 -12.61 5.98 -3.18
CA LEU A 526 -12.08 7.22 -3.74
C LEU A 526 -11.92 8.28 -2.66
N LEU A 527 -10.92 9.16 -2.79
CA LEU A 527 -10.60 10.19 -1.80
C LEU A 527 -11.81 11.07 -1.44
N GLU A 528 -12.57 11.54 -2.44
CA GLU A 528 -13.80 12.32 -2.22
C GLU A 528 -14.83 11.57 -1.38
N ARG A 529 -15.01 10.27 -1.65
CA ARG A 529 -15.94 9.44 -0.87
C ARG A 529 -15.45 9.25 0.56
N ARG A 530 -14.13 9.10 0.78
CA ARG A 530 -13.55 9.02 2.13
C ARG A 530 -13.82 10.29 2.92
N LYS A 531 -13.61 11.47 2.33
CA LYS A 531 -13.86 12.76 2.99
C LYS A 531 -15.31 12.91 3.48
N VAL A 532 -16.27 12.56 2.62
CA VAL A 532 -17.70 12.58 2.96
C VAL A 532 -18.03 11.59 4.09
N LEU A 533 -17.48 10.39 4.03
CA LEU A 533 -17.70 9.38 5.08
C LEU A 533 -17.07 9.81 6.40
N HIS A 534 -15.85 10.34 6.38
CA HIS A 534 -15.18 10.88 7.56
C HIS A 534 -16.00 12.01 8.21
N GLU A 535 -16.58 12.91 7.42
CA GLU A 535 -17.47 13.97 7.92
C GLU A 535 -18.70 13.40 8.62
N ARG A 536 -19.39 12.48 7.95
CA ARG A 536 -20.61 11.85 8.48
C ARG A 536 -20.34 11.05 9.75
N ILE A 537 -19.19 10.39 9.83
CA ILE A 537 -18.78 9.63 11.02
C ILE A 537 -18.45 10.58 12.18
N GLY A 538 -17.75 11.69 11.92
CA GLY A 538 -17.53 12.72 12.93
C GLY A 538 -18.85 13.20 13.54
N ALA A 539 -19.82 13.57 12.70
CA ALA A 539 -21.14 14.01 13.15
C ALA A 539 -21.91 12.93 13.91
N ALA A 540 -21.82 11.67 13.48
CA ALA A 540 -22.44 10.54 14.18
C ALA A 540 -21.82 10.28 15.56
N ILE A 541 -20.49 10.43 15.70
CA ILE A 541 -19.82 10.31 17.00
C ILE A 541 -20.30 11.41 17.94
N GLU A 542 -20.40 12.67 17.48
CA GLU A 542 -20.96 13.77 18.28
C GLU A 542 -22.39 13.50 18.76
N ALA A 543 -23.24 12.97 17.86
CA ALA A 543 -24.63 12.70 18.18
C ALA A 543 -24.82 11.52 19.15
N VAL A 544 -24.11 10.41 18.93
CA VAL A 544 -24.23 9.18 19.75
C VAL A 544 -23.57 9.36 21.12
N TYR A 545 -22.44 10.05 21.17
CA TYR A 545 -21.63 10.19 22.38
C TYR A 545 -21.67 11.62 22.96
N ILE A 546 -22.80 12.33 22.79
CA ILE A 546 -22.95 13.72 23.24
C ILE A 546 -22.63 13.96 24.73
N HIS A 547 -22.84 12.94 25.57
CA HIS A 547 -22.57 12.98 27.00
C HIS A 547 -21.16 12.50 27.40
N SER A 548 -20.36 12.05 26.43
CA SER A 548 -19.00 11.52 26.62
C SER A 548 -18.06 11.94 25.48
N ILE A 549 -18.26 13.13 24.89
CA ILE A 549 -17.46 13.65 23.77
C ILE A 549 -15.97 13.67 24.11
N ASP A 550 -15.63 13.99 25.37
CA ASP A 550 -14.26 14.04 25.86
C ASP A 550 -13.51 12.70 25.72
N ASP A 551 -14.20 11.56 25.75
CA ASP A 551 -13.61 10.23 25.56
C ASP A 551 -13.35 9.91 24.07
N HIS A 552 -13.94 10.68 23.16
CA HIS A 552 -13.91 10.45 21.71
C HIS A 552 -13.19 11.55 20.92
N VAL A 553 -12.54 12.50 21.59
CA VAL A 553 -11.87 13.66 20.97
C VAL A 553 -10.80 13.24 19.97
N ALA A 554 -10.01 12.21 20.28
CA ALA A 554 -9.00 11.69 19.36
C ALA A 554 -9.62 11.12 18.07
N ALA A 555 -10.75 10.43 18.18
CA ALA A 555 -11.49 9.92 17.03
C ALA A 555 -12.11 11.07 16.23
N LEU A 556 -12.73 12.05 16.90
CA LEU A 556 -13.29 13.25 16.25
C LEU A 556 -12.23 14.05 15.49
N ALA A 557 -11.04 14.24 16.08
CA ALA A 557 -9.90 14.87 15.42
C ALA A 557 -9.44 14.09 14.19
N TYR A 558 -9.37 12.74 14.30
CA TYR A 558 -9.00 11.87 13.19
C TYR A 558 -10.00 11.95 12.02
N HIS A 559 -11.30 11.93 12.32
CA HIS A 559 -12.36 11.96 11.30
C HIS A 559 -12.52 13.35 10.69
N TYR A 560 -12.68 14.41 11.49
CA TYR A 560 -12.81 15.77 10.92
C TYR A 560 -11.53 16.26 10.24
N GLY A 561 -10.34 15.85 10.71
CA GLY A 561 -9.09 16.14 10.02
C GLY A 561 -8.95 15.50 8.63
N ARG A 562 -9.77 14.48 8.32
CA ARG A 562 -9.82 13.80 7.01
C ARG A 562 -11.10 14.12 6.23
N SER A 563 -11.92 15.04 6.71
CA SER A 563 -13.12 15.52 6.02
C SER A 563 -12.87 16.88 5.35
N ASN A 564 -13.92 17.46 4.76
CA ASN A 564 -13.86 18.83 4.24
C ASN A 564 -14.15 19.88 5.33
N ASN A 565 -14.52 19.47 6.55
CA ASN A 565 -14.86 20.36 7.65
C ASN A 565 -13.62 20.72 8.48
N THR A 566 -12.86 21.67 7.95
CA THR A 566 -11.60 22.15 8.52
C THR A 566 -11.76 22.79 9.89
N ASP A 567 -12.87 23.50 10.13
CA ASP A 567 -13.15 24.19 11.40
C ASP A 567 -13.31 23.19 12.55
N ALA A 568 -14.16 22.17 12.37
CA ALA A 568 -14.31 21.09 13.36
C ALA A 568 -13.01 20.29 13.52
N GLY A 569 -12.27 20.06 12.42
CA GLY A 569 -10.96 19.40 12.45
C GLY A 569 -9.96 20.13 13.34
N MET A 570 -9.82 21.45 13.16
CA MET A 570 -8.94 22.28 14.00
C MET A 570 -9.40 22.33 15.46
N GLN A 571 -10.71 22.42 15.71
CA GLN A 571 -11.27 22.43 17.06
C GLN A 571 -10.89 21.16 17.83
N TYR A 572 -11.16 19.98 17.25
CA TYR A 572 -10.90 18.71 17.92
C TYR A 572 -9.40 18.34 17.96
N LEU A 573 -8.60 18.74 16.97
CA LEU A 573 -7.14 18.60 17.04
C LEU A 573 -6.56 19.42 18.20
N THR A 574 -7.01 20.67 18.37
CA THR A 574 -6.61 21.53 19.49
C THR A 574 -7.06 20.95 20.84
N HIS A 575 -8.27 20.42 20.91
CA HIS A 575 -8.81 19.79 22.13
C HIS A 575 -8.06 18.51 22.49
N SER A 576 -7.76 17.66 21.50
CA SER A 576 -6.94 16.44 21.65
C SER A 576 -5.53 16.78 22.15
N GLY A 577 -4.91 17.81 21.57
CA GLY A 577 -3.61 18.32 22.00
C GLY A 577 -3.64 18.82 23.45
N ARG A 578 -4.70 19.53 23.86
CA ARG A 578 -4.87 19.98 25.26
C ARG A 578 -5.08 18.82 26.23
N GLN A 579 -5.87 17.81 25.88
CA GLN A 579 -6.06 16.61 26.70
C GLN A 579 -4.75 15.85 26.87
N LYS A 580 -4.02 15.56 25.79
CA LYS A 580 -2.71 14.90 25.85
C LYS A 580 -1.69 15.71 26.65
N LEU A 581 -1.70 17.04 26.53
CA LEU A 581 -0.86 17.91 27.35
C LEU A 581 -1.27 17.87 28.83
N MET A 582 -2.57 17.78 29.16
CA MET A 582 -3.04 17.62 30.53
C MET A 582 -2.74 16.23 31.11
N GLU A 583 -2.83 15.17 30.31
CA GLU A 583 -2.42 13.81 30.70
C GLU A 583 -0.91 13.71 30.88
N ALA A 584 -0.13 14.26 29.95
CA ALA A 584 1.32 14.39 30.08
C ALA A 584 1.68 15.21 31.33
N ARG A 585 0.95 16.29 31.63
CA ARG A 585 1.10 17.06 32.88
C ARG A 585 0.67 16.28 34.12
N LYS A 586 -0.38 15.46 34.07
CA LYS A 586 -0.82 14.59 35.18
C LYS A 586 0.15 13.45 35.43
N ASN A 587 0.65 12.82 34.37
CA ASN A 587 1.68 11.78 34.43
C ASN A 587 3.00 12.38 34.90
N ALA A 588 3.39 13.56 34.40
CA ALA A 588 4.52 14.31 34.90
C ALA A 588 4.31 14.76 36.35
N ALA A 589 3.09 15.11 36.78
CA ALA A 589 2.78 15.46 38.18
C ALA A 589 2.73 14.25 39.12
N GLN A 590 2.37 13.05 38.63
CA GLN A 590 2.47 11.79 39.38
C GLN A 590 3.93 11.36 39.53
N VAL A 591 4.75 11.53 38.49
CA VAL A 591 6.19 11.32 38.52
C VAL A 591 6.90 12.40 39.37
N ALA A 592 6.39 13.64 39.37
CA ALA A 592 6.88 14.78 40.16
C ALA A 592 6.20 14.92 41.53
N SER A 593 5.60 13.85 42.08
CA SER A 593 5.14 13.79 43.47
C SER A 593 6.27 13.55 44.50
N ALA A 594 7.53 13.62 44.06
CA ALA A 594 8.66 13.99 44.93
C ALA A 594 8.76 15.53 45.02
N PRO A 595 9.03 16.13 46.19
CA PRO A 595 8.64 17.50 46.47
C PRO A 595 9.58 18.52 45.82
N ALA A 596 9.03 19.47 45.03
CA ALA A 596 9.33 20.91 45.15
C ALA A 596 8.52 21.79 44.17
N VAL A 597 7.73 22.69 44.77
CA VAL A 597 7.53 24.13 44.47
C VAL A 597 6.96 24.54 43.09
N LYS A 598 5.68 24.94 43.12
CA LYS A 598 5.08 25.93 42.20
C LYS A 598 5.45 27.34 42.67
N SER A 599 5.94 28.21 41.79
CA SER A 599 5.40 29.58 41.55
C SER A 599 6.26 30.42 40.56
N ASP A 600 5.57 31.38 39.92
CA ASP A 600 6.05 32.70 39.47
C ASP A 600 6.58 32.93 38.04
N LEU A 601 5.64 33.32 37.17
CA LEU A 601 5.82 33.98 35.85
C LEU A 601 6.21 35.48 35.95
N SER A 602 6.71 35.97 37.09
CA SER A 602 7.05 37.39 37.28
C SER A 602 8.54 37.66 37.56
N VAL A 603 9.40 36.62 37.52
CA VAL A 603 10.83 36.70 37.91
C VAL A 603 11.78 36.83 36.72
N ALA A 604 11.32 36.60 35.48
CA ALA A 604 12.19 36.50 34.30
C ALA A 604 12.99 37.77 33.98
N SER A 605 12.51 38.98 34.34
CA SER A 605 13.24 40.23 34.07
C SER A 605 14.41 40.50 35.02
N LYS A 606 14.50 39.79 36.16
CA LYS A 606 15.60 39.96 37.13
C LYS A 606 16.71 38.90 37.02
N ASN A 607 16.47 37.79 36.32
CA ASN A 607 17.43 36.67 36.20
C ASN A 607 18.37 36.72 34.98
N ALA A 608 18.22 37.69 34.07
CA ALA A 608 19.09 37.81 32.88
C ALA A 608 20.60 37.92 33.19
N LYS A 609 20.98 38.26 34.43
CA LYS A 609 22.39 38.38 34.87
C LYS A 609 22.95 37.16 35.62
N ALA A 610 22.17 36.12 35.88
CA ALA A 610 22.58 35.00 36.74
C ALA A 610 22.78 33.65 36.02
N GLY A 611 22.62 33.59 34.69
CA GLY A 611 22.81 32.38 33.89
C GLY A 611 24.27 31.98 33.72
N GLU A 612 24.52 30.69 33.47
CA GLU A 612 25.84 30.14 33.17
C GLU A 612 26.43 30.80 31.91
N MET A 613 27.58 31.46 32.04
CA MET A 613 28.26 32.09 30.89
C MET A 613 28.94 31.01 30.05
N THR A 614 28.43 30.78 28.83
CA THR A 614 29.08 29.90 27.86
C THR A 614 30.17 30.67 27.09
N SER A 615 31.09 29.95 26.44
CA SER A 615 32.05 30.58 25.51
C SER A 615 31.38 31.00 24.20
N ASP A 616 30.10 30.68 24.01
CA ASP A 616 29.36 30.89 22.78
C ASP A 616 29.01 32.37 22.53
N PHE A 617 29.00 32.76 21.26
CA PHE A 617 28.65 34.12 20.84
C PHE A 617 28.00 34.16 19.46
N VAL A 618 27.32 35.26 19.16
CA VAL A 618 26.75 35.51 17.83
C VAL A 618 27.87 35.79 16.83
N GLU A 619 28.12 34.85 15.93
CA GLU A 619 29.18 34.93 14.92
C GLU A 619 28.77 35.78 13.72
N SER A 620 27.54 35.60 13.24
CA SER A 620 26.99 36.42 12.16
C SER A 620 25.47 36.53 12.25
N ILE A 621 24.94 37.64 11.72
CA ILE A 621 23.52 37.95 11.66
C ILE A 621 23.12 38.07 10.20
N TRP A 622 22.08 37.33 9.82
CA TRP A 622 21.55 37.27 8.47
C TRP A 622 20.09 37.69 8.47
N ARG A 623 19.76 38.63 7.59
CA ARG A 623 18.38 39.08 7.34
C ARG A 623 17.96 38.68 5.94
N TYR A 624 16.74 38.20 5.78
CA TYR A 624 16.16 37.80 4.50
C TYR A 624 14.97 38.70 4.16
N PRO A 625 15.17 39.89 3.56
CA PRO A 625 14.09 40.85 3.33
C PRO A 625 12.86 40.30 2.60
N VAL A 626 13.08 39.36 1.68
CA VAL A 626 12.02 38.66 0.92
C VAL A 626 12.09 37.15 1.16
N LYS A 627 10.96 36.52 1.52
CA LYS A 627 10.85 35.10 1.96
C LYS A 627 11.68 34.09 1.14
N SER A 628 11.71 34.24 -0.19
CA SER A 628 12.30 33.26 -1.11
C SER A 628 13.59 33.74 -1.79
N MET A 629 14.08 34.96 -1.50
CA MET A 629 15.27 35.55 -2.13
C MET A 629 16.51 35.51 -1.24
N ALA A 630 17.67 35.93 -1.75
CA ALA A 630 18.91 35.95 -0.97
C ALA A 630 18.80 36.80 0.31
N GLY A 631 19.69 36.52 1.27
CA GLY A 631 19.81 37.30 2.49
C GLY A 631 21.01 38.25 2.45
N GLU A 632 21.01 39.20 3.37
CA GLU A 632 22.09 40.15 3.61
C GLU A 632 22.72 39.92 4.99
N LEU A 633 24.02 40.15 5.08
CA LEU A 633 24.77 40.08 6.33
C LEU A 633 24.81 41.45 6.98
N ILE A 634 24.40 41.54 8.24
CA ILE A 634 24.25 42.81 8.96
C ILE A 634 25.01 42.78 10.30
N PRO A 635 25.53 43.93 10.77
CA PRO A 635 26.34 43.98 12.00
C PRO A 635 25.49 43.93 13.28
N SER A 636 24.23 44.36 13.19
CA SER A 636 23.30 44.43 14.31
C SER A 636 21.86 44.54 13.81
N VAL A 637 20.90 44.10 14.62
CA VAL A 637 19.47 44.20 14.27
C VAL A 637 18.60 44.30 15.52
N MET A 638 17.43 44.93 15.38
CA MET A 638 16.40 44.90 16.41
C MET A 638 15.60 43.60 16.32
N VAL A 639 15.43 42.91 17.44
CA VAL A 639 14.55 41.76 17.58
C VAL A 639 13.33 42.18 18.40
N THR A 640 12.14 41.94 17.85
CA THR A 640 10.85 42.23 18.50
C THR A 640 10.15 40.94 18.86
N GLU A 641 9.02 41.00 19.56
CA GLU A 641 8.15 39.83 19.82
C GLU A 641 7.72 39.10 18.54
N LYS A 642 7.78 39.76 17.37
CA LYS A 642 7.46 39.19 16.06
C LYS A 642 8.66 38.58 15.32
N GLY A 643 9.86 38.59 15.93
CA GLY A 643 11.11 38.20 15.30
C GLY A 643 12.00 39.39 14.90
N MET A 644 12.94 39.13 13.99
CA MET A 644 13.92 40.11 13.50
C MET A 644 13.26 41.17 12.61
N VAL A 645 13.52 42.45 12.89
CA VAL A 645 12.96 43.56 12.10
C VAL A 645 13.52 43.54 10.67
N GLY A 646 12.61 43.60 9.69
CA GLY A 646 12.93 43.51 8.27
C GLY A 646 13.19 42.10 7.75
N ASP A 647 13.14 41.06 8.60
CA ASP A 647 13.26 39.67 8.14
C ASP A 647 11.93 39.15 7.60
N ARG A 648 11.97 38.59 6.39
CA ARG A 648 10.81 38.10 5.63
C ARG A 648 9.64 39.10 5.64
N ALA A 649 9.99 40.39 5.56
CA ALA A 649 9.03 41.49 5.57
C ALA A 649 8.18 41.51 4.29
N TYR A 650 8.73 41.00 3.21
CA TYR A 650 8.04 40.87 1.92
C TYR A 650 7.98 39.42 1.43
N ALA A 651 6.99 39.14 0.59
CA ALA A 651 6.95 37.94 -0.24
C ALA A 651 6.26 38.22 -1.58
N PHE A 652 6.68 37.51 -2.62
CA PHE A 652 5.90 37.42 -3.84
C PHE A 652 4.75 36.43 -3.63
N VAL A 653 3.52 36.84 -3.95
CA VAL A 653 2.31 36.01 -3.85
C VAL A 653 1.70 35.87 -5.24
N ASN A 654 1.30 34.66 -5.59
CA ASN A 654 0.59 34.38 -6.82
C ASN A 654 -0.88 34.79 -6.64
N GLU A 655 -1.35 35.74 -7.46
CA GLU A 655 -2.70 36.31 -7.34
C GLU A 655 -3.82 35.33 -7.70
N GLU A 656 -3.54 34.32 -8.53
CA GLU A 656 -4.55 33.36 -9.01
C GLU A 656 -4.80 32.24 -8.00
N THR A 657 -3.76 31.83 -7.28
CA THR A 657 -3.78 30.69 -6.35
C THR A 657 -3.78 31.09 -4.88
N ASN A 658 -3.55 32.38 -4.59
CA ASN A 658 -3.34 32.90 -3.23
C ASN A 658 -2.25 32.10 -2.48
N ARG A 659 -1.14 31.80 -3.17
CA ARG A 659 0.01 31.05 -2.64
C ARG A 659 1.26 31.91 -2.63
N ALA A 660 2.07 31.81 -1.57
CA ALA A 660 3.39 32.43 -1.55
C ALA A 660 4.30 31.76 -2.59
N ALA A 661 5.10 32.54 -3.31
CA ALA A 661 6.07 32.03 -4.27
C ALA A 661 7.15 31.23 -3.52
N VAL A 662 7.14 29.91 -3.69
CA VAL A 662 8.11 29.00 -3.09
C VAL A 662 9.28 28.78 -4.05
N VAL A 663 10.47 28.57 -3.51
CA VAL A 663 11.65 28.21 -4.28
C VAL A 663 11.49 26.79 -4.84
N ARG A 664 10.96 26.62 -6.07
CA ARG A 664 10.94 25.29 -6.75
C ARG A 664 10.79 25.31 -8.29
N LYS A 665 11.66 24.51 -8.93
CA LYS A 665 11.56 23.85 -10.27
C LYS A 665 11.72 24.69 -11.56
N TRP A 666 12.59 25.70 -11.57
CA TRP A 666 12.89 26.50 -12.77
C TRP A 666 14.40 26.64 -12.96
N ALA A 667 14.84 26.90 -14.19
CA ALA A 667 16.24 27.18 -14.53
C ALA A 667 16.76 28.45 -13.83
N GLU A 668 15.86 29.36 -13.48
CA GLU A 668 16.11 30.52 -12.63
C GLU A 668 15.36 30.35 -11.29
N ASN A 669 16.02 30.59 -10.16
CA ASN A 669 15.40 30.50 -8.84
C ASN A 669 15.54 31.83 -8.09
N PHE A 670 14.62 32.10 -7.16
CA PHE A 670 14.61 33.35 -6.40
C PHE A 670 15.87 33.57 -5.55
N LEU A 671 16.67 32.54 -5.26
CA LEU A 671 17.86 32.67 -4.41
C LEU A 671 18.98 33.50 -5.05
N ASN A 672 18.96 33.69 -6.37
CA ASN A 672 19.93 34.53 -7.10
C ASN A 672 19.49 36.01 -7.21
N TYR A 673 18.41 36.39 -6.52
CA TYR A 673 17.92 37.77 -6.47
C TYR A 673 18.31 38.35 -5.11
N HIS A 674 18.88 39.55 -5.10
CA HIS A 674 19.44 40.16 -3.90
C HIS A 674 18.62 41.39 -3.50
N PRO A 675 17.71 41.25 -2.52
CA PRO A 675 16.95 42.36 -1.99
C PRO A 675 17.76 43.11 -0.91
N HIS A 676 17.73 44.43 -0.99
CA HIS A 676 18.27 45.33 0.03
C HIS A 676 17.25 46.42 0.34
N PHE A 677 17.15 46.84 1.60
CA PHE A 677 16.30 47.97 1.95
C PHE A 677 16.98 49.29 1.55
N VAL A 678 16.19 50.23 1.01
CA VAL A 678 16.70 51.58 0.65
C VAL A 678 17.06 52.39 1.91
N ALA A 679 16.42 52.09 3.05
CA ALA A 679 16.73 52.64 4.37
C ALA A 679 16.61 51.53 5.42
N GLU A 680 17.34 51.63 6.53
CA GLU A 680 17.31 50.60 7.57
C GLU A 680 15.91 50.47 8.20
N PRO A 681 15.29 49.28 8.20
CA PRO A 681 13.96 49.07 8.77
C PRO A 681 13.90 49.34 10.28
N THR A 682 12.84 50.03 10.73
CA THR A 682 12.57 50.28 12.15
C THR A 682 11.27 49.60 12.58
N ALA A 683 11.14 49.27 13.88
CA ALA A 683 10.00 48.51 14.40
C ALA A 683 8.67 49.30 14.45
N CYS A 684 8.72 50.63 14.37
CA CYS A 684 7.58 51.52 14.60
C CYS A 684 7.07 52.21 13.33
N GLU A 685 7.67 51.95 12.18
CA GLU A 685 7.33 52.57 10.89
C GLU A 685 6.93 51.52 9.84
N ALA A 686 6.34 51.98 8.74
CA ALA A 686 6.09 51.12 7.60
C ALA A 686 7.42 50.60 7.02
N MET A 687 7.44 49.37 6.52
CA MET A 687 8.66 48.79 5.96
C MET A 687 9.16 49.63 4.78
N PRO A 688 10.45 49.98 4.75
CA PRO A 688 11.00 50.80 3.68
C PRO A 688 11.01 50.04 2.35
N PRO A 689 10.98 50.75 1.21
CA PRO A 689 11.10 50.13 -0.10
C PRO A 689 12.34 49.24 -0.24
N LEU A 690 12.20 48.18 -1.02
CA LEU A 690 13.29 47.28 -1.40
C LEU A 690 13.88 47.71 -2.73
N GLN A 691 15.19 47.50 -2.86
CA GLN A 691 15.91 47.49 -4.11
C GLN A 691 16.36 46.05 -4.37
N ILE A 692 15.94 45.45 -5.50
CA ILE A 692 16.23 44.06 -5.85
C ILE A 692 17.19 44.05 -7.03
N THR A 693 18.39 43.50 -6.80
CA THR A 693 19.38 43.23 -7.85
C THR A 693 19.11 41.85 -8.45
N PHE A 694 18.98 41.81 -9.78
CA PHE A 694 18.71 40.64 -10.59
C PHE A 694 20.02 39.90 -10.90
N PRO A 695 19.97 38.61 -11.30
CA PRO A 695 21.14 37.87 -11.76
C PRO A 695 21.91 38.54 -12.92
N SER A 696 21.23 39.36 -13.72
CA SER A 696 21.83 40.15 -14.81
C SER A 696 22.64 41.37 -14.34
N GLY A 697 22.60 41.70 -13.04
CA GLY A 697 23.18 42.93 -12.47
C GLY A 697 22.25 44.15 -12.53
N GLU A 698 21.12 44.06 -13.23
CA GLU A 698 20.11 45.11 -13.23
C GLU A 698 19.43 45.22 -11.88
N THR A 699 19.02 46.43 -11.48
CA THR A 699 18.44 46.68 -10.17
C THR A 699 17.14 47.47 -10.29
N LEU A 700 16.07 46.98 -9.67
CA LEU A 700 14.74 47.62 -9.67
C LEU A 700 14.25 47.83 -8.23
N THR A 701 13.47 48.89 -8.01
CA THR A 701 12.89 49.20 -6.69
C THR A 701 11.48 48.63 -6.56
N SER A 702 11.04 48.34 -5.33
CA SER A 702 9.70 47.82 -5.03
C SER A 702 8.56 48.81 -5.31
N GLU A 703 8.89 50.08 -5.53
CA GLU A 703 7.94 51.12 -5.93
C GLU A 703 7.71 51.14 -7.45
N SER A 704 8.56 50.46 -8.22
CA SER A 704 8.43 50.38 -9.67
C SER A 704 7.47 49.25 -10.06
N THR A 705 6.45 49.58 -10.86
CA THR A 705 5.57 48.55 -11.46
C THR A 705 6.32 47.59 -12.38
N ALA A 706 7.46 48.02 -12.93
CA ALA A 706 8.33 47.19 -13.75
C ALA A 706 8.94 46.00 -12.99
N LEU A 707 9.07 46.09 -11.66
CA LEU A 707 9.60 44.99 -10.85
C LEU A 707 8.66 43.77 -10.90
N GLU A 708 7.37 43.99 -10.65
CA GLU A 708 6.37 42.91 -10.61
C GLU A 708 6.14 42.32 -12.00
N GLU A 709 6.09 43.16 -13.04
CA GLU A 709 5.98 42.72 -14.44
C GLU A 709 7.16 41.82 -14.84
N LYS A 710 8.37 42.23 -14.49
CA LYS A 710 9.58 41.49 -14.86
C LYS A 710 9.73 40.18 -14.09
N ILE A 711 9.49 40.20 -12.77
CA ILE A 711 9.47 38.96 -11.96
C ILE A 711 8.36 38.03 -12.45
N SER A 712 7.17 38.55 -12.76
CA SER A 712 6.07 37.73 -13.30
C SER A 712 6.41 37.10 -14.65
N ALA A 713 7.11 37.83 -15.53
CA ALA A 713 7.55 37.34 -16.82
C ALA A 713 8.63 36.25 -16.71
N VAL A 714 9.60 36.42 -15.80
CA VAL A 714 10.67 35.42 -15.57
C VAL A 714 10.09 34.09 -15.09
N PHE A 715 9.12 34.14 -14.18
CA PHE A 715 8.55 32.95 -13.55
C PHE A 715 7.25 32.46 -14.21
N ASP A 716 6.85 33.04 -15.35
CA ASP A 716 5.61 32.75 -16.09
C ASP A 716 4.38 32.59 -15.16
N LYS A 717 4.26 33.53 -14.21
CA LYS A 717 3.23 33.54 -13.17
C LYS A 717 2.89 34.97 -12.80
N LYS A 718 1.62 35.25 -12.53
CA LYS A 718 1.20 36.57 -12.02
C LYS A 718 1.59 36.73 -10.55
N LEU A 719 2.72 37.37 -10.29
CA LEU A 719 3.32 37.52 -8.96
C LEU A 719 3.29 38.96 -8.50
N LYS A 720 2.79 39.17 -7.28
CA LYS A 720 2.69 40.48 -6.65
C LYS A 720 3.55 40.54 -5.39
N LEU A 721 4.28 41.62 -5.19
CA LEU A 721 5.07 41.82 -3.99
C LEU A 721 4.16 42.32 -2.86
N MET A 722 4.11 41.60 -1.75
CA MET A 722 3.25 41.93 -0.61
C MET A 722 4.09 42.15 0.64
N ALA A 723 3.75 43.20 1.40
CA ALA A 723 4.34 43.52 2.71
C ALA A 723 3.49 43.02 3.90
N SER A 724 2.33 42.42 3.62
CA SER A 724 1.44 41.82 4.62
C SER A 724 0.80 40.57 4.02
N ALA A 725 0.86 39.46 4.74
CA ALA A 725 0.22 38.21 4.33
C ALA A 725 -1.31 38.33 4.31
N PRO A 726 -2.01 37.94 3.22
CA PRO A 726 -3.46 37.87 3.20
C PRO A 726 -4.00 36.72 4.08
N PRO A 727 -5.23 36.82 4.62
CA PRO A 727 -5.84 35.73 5.37
C PRO A 727 -5.94 34.45 4.53
N GLY A 728 -5.58 33.30 5.11
CA GLY A 728 -5.64 32.01 4.41
C GLY A 728 -4.54 31.78 3.36
N LEU A 729 -3.45 32.56 3.38
CA LEU A 729 -2.29 32.34 2.52
C LEU A 729 -1.70 30.94 2.78
N LEU A 730 -1.66 30.11 1.74
CA LEU A 730 -1.12 28.75 1.80
C LEU A 730 0.36 28.72 1.40
N ILE A 731 1.12 27.85 2.05
CA ILE A 731 2.46 27.44 1.65
C ILE A 731 2.43 25.99 1.19
N GLU A 732 3.11 25.70 0.09
CA GLU A 732 3.40 24.33 -0.33
C GLU A 732 4.59 23.78 0.47
N VAL A 733 4.36 22.74 1.27
CA VAL A 733 5.43 22.05 1.98
C VAL A 733 6.03 20.94 1.10
N PRO A 734 7.37 20.81 1.02
CA PRO A 734 8.01 19.76 0.23
C PRO A 734 7.59 18.35 0.66
N LYS A 735 7.49 17.47 -0.35
CA LYS A 735 7.29 16.02 -0.24
C LYS A 735 8.06 15.41 0.94
N GLY A 736 7.37 14.68 1.81
CA GLY A 736 7.99 13.93 2.91
C GLY A 736 8.30 14.70 4.20
N THR A 737 7.93 15.98 4.30
CA THR A 737 8.20 16.79 5.52
C THR A 737 7.12 16.62 6.61
N LEU A 738 6.05 15.85 6.35
CA LEU A 738 4.84 15.78 7.21
C LEU A 738 4.23 14.36 7.26
N GLY A 739 5.04 13.30 7.18
CA GLY A 739 4.56 11.92 7.36
C GLY A 739 3.51 11.42 6.34
N GLY A 740 3.28 12.12 5.23
CA GLY A 740 2.39 11.73 4.15
C GLY A 740 3.09 10.94 3.02
N SER A 741 2.30 10.21 2.23
CA SER A 741 2.77 9.45 1.06
C SER A 741 3.50 10.34 0.03
N LEU A 742 4.47 9.75 -0.68
CA LEU A 742 5.39 10.38 -1.66
C LEU A 742 4.68 11.08 -2.86
N SER A 743 3.36 10.99 -2.97
CA SER A 743 2.54 11.49 -4.07
C SER A 743 1.90 12.86 -3.83
N GLU A 744 1.81 13.38 -2.60
CA GLU A 744 1.01 14.58 -2.31
C GLU A 744 1.85 15.82 -1.93
N VAL A 745 1.37 17.00 -2.37
CA VAL A 745 1.84 18.31 -1.89
C VAL A 745 0.95 18.68 -0.69
N THR A 746 1.54 18.83 0.50
CA THR A 746 0.80 19.24 1.69
C THR A 746 0.72 20.76 1.72
N GLU A 747 -0.50 21.29 1.77
CA GLU A 747 -0.76 22.72 1.92
C GLU A 747 -0.92 23.05 3.40
N LEU A 748 -0.17 24.01 3.91
CA LEU A 748 -0.31 24.51 5.27
C LEU A 748 -0.57 26.03 5.26
N PRO A 749 -1.40 26.54 6.19
CA PRO A 749 -1.50 27.97 6.39
C PRO A 749 -0.15 28.53 6.87
N LEU A 750 0.25 29.66 6.28
CA LEU A 750 1.48 30.36 6.64
C LEU A 750 1.47 30.81 8.11
N GLY A 751 2.54 30.50 8.85
CA GLY A 751 2.76 31.05 10.19
C GLY A 751 1.97 30.39 11.31
N GLY A 752 1.80 29.07 11.32
CA GLY A 752 1.11 28.30 12.38
C GLY A 752 1.60 28.50 13.83
N GLY A 753 2.64 29.30 14.05
CA GLY A 753 3.09 29.79 15.36
C GLY A 753 3.56 31.25 15.38
N ALA A 754 3.36 32.04 14.32
CA ALA A 754 3.93 33.39 14.19
C ALA A 754 2.89 34.51 14.27
N ALA A 755 3.36 35.73 14.58
CA ALA A 755 2.50 36.90 14.68
C ALA A 755 1.80 37.22 13.33
N PRO A 756 0.52 37.65 13.35
CA PRO A 756 -0.20 38.04 12.14
C PRO A 756 0.56 39.09 11.31
N GLY A 757 0.75 38.80 10.02
CA GLY A 757 1.32 39.71 9.03
C GLY A 757 2.75 39.41 8.55
N ALA A 758 3.50 38.48 9.18
CA ALA A 758 4.87 38.13 8.78
C ALA A 758 4.93 36.88 7.87
N PHE A 759 5.89 36.83 6.93
CA PHE A 759 6.07 35.71 5.99
C PHE A 759 7.00 34.59 6.50
N VAL A 760 6.90 34.24 7.78
CA VAL A 760 7.71 33.18 8.44
C VAL A 760 7.01 31.82 8.39
N ASP A 761 7.79 30.74 8.32
CA ASP A 761 7.24 29.37 8.15
C ASP A 761 6.76 28.74 9.46
N TYR A 762 7.60 28.71 10.50
CA TYR A 762 7.29 28.04 11.78
C TYR A 762 7.74 28.83 13.02
N GLY A 763 9.03 29.17 13.14
CA GLY A 763 9.57 29.96 14.27
C GLY A 763 9.89 31.41 13.90
N SER A 764 9.84 32.30 14.90
CA SER A 764 10.16 33.73 14.73
C SER A 764 11.64 34.00 14.42
N LEU A 765 12.53 33.12 14.89
CA LEU A 765 13.96 33.13 14.58
C LEU A 765 14.45 31.71 14.30
N HIS A 766 15.46 31.60 13.44
CA HIS A 766 16.16 30.36 13.15
C HIS A 766 17.66 30.53 13.47
N LEU A 767 18.21 29.64 14.28
CA LEU A 767 19.61 29.67 14.74
C LEU A 767 20.33 28.39 14.31
N ILE A 768 21.62 28.48 14.01
CA ILE A 768 22.47 27.31 13.73
C ILE A 768 23.85 27.50 14.36
N ALA A 769 24.47 26.43 14.85
CA ALA A 769 25.85 26.50 15.32
C ALA A 769 26.83 26.37 14.13
N SER A 770 27.91 27.15 14.09
CA SER A 770 28.92 27.02 13.02
C SER A 770 29.60 25.65 13.04
N VAL A 771 29.87 25.10 14.24
CA VAL A 771 30.40 23.73 14.42
C VAL A 771 29.51 22.65 13.78
N THR A 772 28.21 22.88 13.64
CA THR A 772 27.28 21.97 12.97
C THR A 772 27.48 21.97 11.45
N LEU A 773 27.74 23.14 10.85
CA LEU A 773 28.06 23.22 9.42
C LEU A 773 29.42 22.58 9.12
N GLU A 774 30.42 22.79 9.99
CA GLU A 774 31.72 22.15 9.90
C GLU A 774 31.63 20.63 10.02
N HIS A 775 30.81 20.12 10.94
CA HIS A 775 30.55 18.70 11.10
C HIS A 775 29.98 18.08 9.84
N PHE A 776 28.96 18.70 9.22
CA PHE A 776 28.43 18.19 7.97
C PHE A 776 29.47 18.25 6.84
N GLN A 777 30.29 19.30 6.78
CA GLN A 777 31.38 19.44 5.82
C GLN A 777 32.45 18.35 5.96
N GLN A 778 32.76 17.91 7.19
CA GLN A 778 33.69 16.81 7.44
C GLN A 778 33.12 15.46 6.99
N HIS A 779 31.81 15.24 7.15
CA HIS A 779 31.15 13.97 6.79
C HIS A 779 30.83 13.87 5.29
N TYR A 780 30.68 15.00 4.60
CA TYR A 780 30.55 15.05 3.14
C TYR A 780 31.51 16.09 2.54
N PRO A 781 32.82 15.79 2.43
CA PRO A 781 33.85 16.75 1.98
C PRO A 781 33.68 17.28 0.56
N GLN A 782 32.95 16.54 -0.28
CA GLN A 782 32.67 16.93 -1.67
C GLN A 782 31.59 18.01 -1.77
N GLY A 783 30.75 18.15 -0.73
CA GLY A 783 29.72 19.19 -0.66
C GLY A 783 30.28 20.52 -0.17
N ARG A 784 29.54 21.60 -0.40
CA ARG A 784 29.82 22.94 0.17
C ARG A 784 28.73 23.33 1.18
N PHE A 785 28.99 23.13 2.48
CA PHE A 785 28.06 23.48 3.58
C PHE A 785 28.15 24.96 3.95
N ASP A 786 27.72 25.80 3.02
CA ASP A 786 27.67 27.25 3.19
C ASP A 786 26.40 27.67 3.94
N VAL A 787 26.51 28.63 4.85
CA VAL A 787 25.41 29.19 5.65
C VAL A 787 24.22 29.64 4.79
N ARG A 788 24.49 30.14 3.57
CA ARG A 788 23.48 30.60 2.60
C ARG A 788 22.46 29.51 2.26
N ARG A 789 22.85 28.23 2.28
CA ARG A 789 21.95 27.08 2.02
C ARG A 789 20.92 26.87 3.12
N PHE A 790 21.29 27.17 4.36
CA PHE A 790 20.50 26.86 5.56
C PHE A 790 19.65 28.04 6.03
N ARG A 791 19.98 29.25 5.58
CA ARG A 791 19.24 30.48 5.85
C ARG A 791 18.90 30.74 7.34
N PRO A 792 19.88 30.64 8.27
CA PRO A 792 19.70 31.05 9.67
C PRO A 792 19.59 32.56 9.78
N ASN A 793 18.88 33.03 10.81
CA ASN A 793 18.92 34.42 11.23
C ASN A 793 20.18 34.71 12.05
N LEU A 794 20.59 33.76 12.89
CA LEU A 794 21.80 33.87 13.72
C LEU A 794 22.67 32.64 13.56
N VAL A 795 23.96 32.85 13.29
CA VAL A 795 24.98 31.80 13.40
C VAL A 795 25.67 31.96 14.75
N ILE A 796 25.72 30.87 15.50
CA ILE A 796 26.30 30.84 16.83
C ILE A 796 27.65 30.12 16.76
N HIS A 797 28.71 30.82 17.14
CA HIS A 797 29.99 30.17 17.43
C HIS A 797 29.86 29.42 18.75
N SER A 798 30.26 28.16 18.76
CA SER A 798 30.33 27.34 19.98
C SER A 798 31.53 26.41 19.92
N ASP A 799 32.24 26.28 21.05
CA ASP A 799 33.34 25.32 21.19
C ASP A 799 32.86 23.93 21.65
N ALA A 800 31.53 23.74 21.75
CA ALA A 800 30.92 22.48 22.13
C ALA A 800 30.98 21.44 20.99
N ALA A 801 30.55 20.21 21.30
CA ALA A 801 30.46 19.15 20.29
C ALA A 801 29.48 19.54 19.16
N PRO A 802 29.67 19.03 17.94
CA PRO A 802 28.73 19.22 16.85
C PRO A 802 27.28 18.92 17.22
N LEU A 803 26.33 19.61 16.57
CA LEU A 803 24.89 19.46 16.80
C LEU A 803 24.44 19.86 18.22
N VAL A 804 25.26 20.66 18.93
CA VAL A 804 24.98 21.17 20.28
C VAL A 804 23.63 21.87 20.35
N GLU A 805 23.18 22.50 19.26
CA GLU A 805 21.90 23.22 19.25
C GLU A 805 20.69 22.34 19.52
N ASN A 806 20.76 21.03 19.26
CA ASN A 806 19.68 20.09 19.62
C ASN A 806 19.44 20.05 21.13
N THR A 807 20.49 20.26 21.94
CA THR A 807 20.39 20.29 23.41
C THR A 807 19.77 21.58 23.93
N TRP A 808 19.64 22.59 23.09
CA TRP A 808 19.04 23.86 23.48
C TRP A 808 17.51 23.80 23.47
N VAL A 809 16.91 22.79 22.82
CA VAL A 809 15.45 22.66 22.68
C VAL A 809 14.77 22.60 24.05
N GLY A 810 13.75 23.46 24.25
CA GLY A 810 13.05 23.63 25.52
C GLY A 810 13.69 24.64 26.47
N ARG A 811 14.97 25.00 26.28
CA ARG A 811 15.73 25.91 27.14
C ARG A 811 15.43 27.37 26.85
N THR A 812 15.74 28.24 27.82
CA THR A 812 15.71 29.70 27.64
C THR A 812 17.10 30.24 27.45
N MET A 813 17.30 30.98 26.36
CA MET A 813 18.60 31.51 25.97
C MET A 813 18.55 33.04 25.95
N ALA A 814 19.44 33.69 26.69
CA ALA A 814 19.70 35.12 26.59
C ALA A 814 20.84 35.39 25.59
N ILE A 815 20.66 36.42 24.76
CA ILE A 815 21.67 36.94 23.84
C ILE A 815 21.98 38.39 24.26
N GLY A 816 23.24 38.64 24.60
CA GLY A 816 23.65 39.90 25.20
C GLY A 816 22.93 40.15 26.53
N ASP A 817 22.60 41.41 26.82
CA ASP A 817 21.89 41.83 28.04
C ASP A 817 20.39 42.13 27.81
N GLU A 818 19.93 42.12 26.55
CA GLU A 818 18.60 42.61 26.19
C GLU A 818 17.65 41.51 25.68
N VAL A 819 18.14 40.57 24.86
CA VAL A 819 17.27 39.63 24.14
C VAL A 819 17.18 38.30 24.89
N VAL A 820 15.96 37.78 25.03
CA VAL A 820 15.71 36.47 25.62
C VAL A 820 14.82 35.65 24.68
N LEU A 821 15.25 34.44 24.37
CA LEU A 821 14.62 33.52 23.43
C LEU A 821 14.21 32.21 24.13
N ARG A 822 13.07 31.63 23.73
CA ARG A 822 12.71 30.24 24.03
C ARG A 822 13.04 29.39 22.82
N ILE A 823 13.90 28.39 22.96
CA ILE A 823 14.15 27.45 21.87
C ILE A 823 13.03 26.43 21.82
N THR A 824 12.38 26.30 20.67
CA THR A 824 11.11 25.56 20.55
C THR A 824 11.28 24.18 19.96
N LEU A 825 11.96 24.07 18.82
CA LEU A 825 12.18 22.79 18.14
C LEU A 825 13.41 22.80 17.20
N PRO A 826 14.01 21.62 16.93
CA PRO A 826 15.00 21.45 15.85
C PRO A 826 14.46 21.89 14.49
N CYS A 827 15.26 22.55 13.67
CA CYS A 827 14.83 23.09 12.38
C CYS A 827 14.91 22.03 11.27
N PRO A 828 13.76 21.49 10.78
CA PRO A 828 13.76 20.49 9.72
C PRO A 828 14.20 21.08 8.39
N ARG A 829 14.97 20.29 7.64
CA ARG A 829 15.51 20.64 6.32
C ARG A 829 14.87 19.83 5.22
N CYS A 830 14.74 20.47 4.07
CA CYS A 830 14.12 19.89 2.89
C CYS A 830 14.99 20.16 1.67
N ILE A 831 14.48 19.83 0.48
CA ILE A 831 15.23 19.95 -0.78
C ILE A 831 15.76 21.36 -1.07
N SER A 832 15.27 22.41 -0.40
CA SER A 832 15.73 23.79 -0.62
C SER A 832 17.22 23.96 -0.38
N VAL A 833 17.81 23.26 0.60
CA VAL A 833 19.26 23.35 0.90
C VAL A 833 20.13 22.81 -0.24
N THR A 834 19.54 22.02 -1.15
CA THR A 834 20.23 21.40 -2.29
C THR A 834 20.28 22.28 -3.54
N LEU A 835 19.55 23.40 -3.56
CA LEU A 835 19.43 24.24 -4.74
C LEU A 835 20.72 25.02 -5.03
N ALA A 836 20.90 25.40 -6.30
CA ALA A 836 21.97 26.28 -6.70
C ALA A 836 21.67 27.72 -6.25
N GLN A 837 22.68 28.45 -5.77
CA GLN A 837 22.58 29.85 -5.39
C GLN A 837 23.94 30.52 -5.59
N ASP A 838 24.00 31.60 -6.36
CA ASP A 838 25.24 32.33 -6.65
C ASP A 838 26.34 31.39 -7.18
N ASP A 839 27.48 31.31 -6.46
CA ASP A 839 28.61 30.43 -6.75
C ASP A 839 28.42 28.98 -6.21
N LEU A 840 27.30 28.69 -5.55
CA LEU A 840 26.98 27.38 -4.99
C LEU A 840 26.21 26.52 -6.00
N PRO A 841 26.74 25.36 -6.43
CA PRO A 841 26.04 24.49 -7.37
C PRO A 841 24.86 23.77 -6.72
N ARG A 842 23.96 23.21 -7.53
CA ARG A 842 22.92 22.30 -7.04
C ARG A 842 23.58 21.01 -6.57
N ASP A 843 23.34 20.63 -5.31
CA ASP A 843 23.97 19.46 -4.69
C ASP A 843 22.97 18.71 -3.78
N PRO A 844 22.37 17.61 -4.26
CA PRO A 844 21.50 16.75 -3.47
C PRO A 844 22.19 16.09 -2.27
N GLY A 845 23.54 15.96 -2.29
CA GLY A 845 24.33 15.36 -1.22
C GLY A 845 24.29 16.14 0.08
N ILE A 846 24.04 17.46 0.02
CA ILE A 846 23.91 18.31 1.21
C ILE A 846 22.78 17.82 2.12
N LEU A 847 21.57 17.61 1.59
CA LEU A 847 20.44 17.15 2.41
C LEU A 847 20.63 15.71 2.88
N ARG A 848 21.26 14.85 2.06
CA ARG A 848 21.57 13.48 2.43
C ARG A 848 22.52 13.43 3.62
N ALA A 849 23.58 14.22 3.60
CA ALA A 849 24.52 14.30 4.72
C ALA A 849 23.85 14.81 6.00
N VAL A 850 22.97 15.81 5.92
CA VAL A 850 22.18 16.26 7.08
C VAL A 850 21.31 15.12 7.61
N ALA A 851 20.67 14.34 6.74
CA ALA A 851 19.85 13.19 7.13
C ALA A 851 20.65 12.01 7.71
N GLU A 852 21.88 11.80 7.26
CA GLU A 852 22.77 10.78 7.81
C GLU A 852 23.32 11.17 9.18
N GLN A 853 23.50 12.47 9.43
CA GLN A 853 24.19 12.98 10.61
C GLN A 853 23.25 13.47 11.72
N ASN A 854 22.06 13.98 11.39
CA ASN A 854 21.17 14.58 12.38
C ASN A 854 19.67 14.43 12.04
N MET A 855 19.05 13.36 12.57
CA MET A 855 17.61 13.12 12.47
C MET A 855 16.95 13.40 13.83
N CYS A 856 16.09 14.41 13.89
CA CYS A 856 15.41 14.78 15.13
C CYS A 856 13.93 14.39 15.08
N ASP A 857 13.40 13.87 16.19
CA ASP A 857 11.98 13.59 16.35
C ASP A 857 11.22 14.89 16.68
N LEU A 858 10.30 15.27 15.81
CA LEU A 858 9.48 16.48 15.94
C LEU A 858 8.03 16.14 16.34
N GLY A 859 7.80 14.96 16.94
CA GLY A 859 6.48 14.53 17.40
C GLY A 859 5.54 14.25 16.24
N ASP A 860 4.44 15.01 16.13
CA ASP A 860 3.42 14.83 15.09
C ASP A 860 3.96 15.08 13.66
N PHE A 861 5.10 15.76 13.52
CA PHE A 861 5.80 15.97 12.24
C PHE A 861 6.72 14.80 11.84
N GLY A 862 6.90 13.82 12.73
CA GLY A 862 7.79 12.68 12.53
C GLY A 862 9.26 13.02 12.72
N THR A 863 10.13 12.08 12.36
CA THR A 863 11.58 12.27 12.44
C THR A 863 12.10 12.86 11.13
N LEU A 864 12.70 14.05 11.18
CA LEU A 864 13.16 14.78 10.00
C LEU A 864 14.65 15.14 10.09
N PRO A 865 15.34 15.27 8.95
CA PRO A 865 16.71 15.76 8.92
C PRO A 865 16.74 17.20 9.41
N CYS A 866 17.50 17.50 10.45
CA CYS A 866 17.50 18.81 11.09
C CYS A 866 18.89 19.44 11.06
N ALA A 867 18.92 20.76 10.90
CA ALA A 867 20.14 21.55 11.05
C ALA A 867 19.73 22.90 11.64
N GLY A 868 20.23 23.26 12.81
CA GLY A 868 19.77 24.44 13.55
C GLY A 868 18.48 24.20 14.37
N VAL A 869 17.98 25.25 15.01
CA VAL A 869 16.79 25.28 15.86
C VAL A 869 15.93 26.51 15.59
N TYR A 870 14.63 26.41 15.83
CA TYR A 870 13.73 27.55 15.89
C TYR A 870 13.61 28.11 17.31
N ALA A 871 13.36 29.42 17.39
CA ALA A 871 13.15 30.11 18.65
C ALA A 871 12.05 31.16 18.56
N ASP A 872 11.36 31.34 19.69
CA ASP A 872 10.40 32.43 19.93
C ASP A 872 11.04 33.49 20.82
N VAL A 873 10.67 34.75 20.60
CA VAL A 873 11.20 35.89 21.33
C VAL A 873 10.39 36.09 22.62
N ILE A 874 11.03 35.93 23.77
CA ILE A 874 10.44 36.21 25.10
C ILE A 874 10.63 37.69 25.45
N GLN A 875 11.81 38.23 25.18
CA GLN A 875 12.16 39.63 25.45
C GLN A 875 12.83 40.25 24.21
N ALA A 876 12.25 41.36 23.74
CA ALA A 876 12.76 42.15 22.63
C ALA A 876 14.01 42.95 23.03
N GLY A 877 14.86 43.27 22.03
CA GLY A 877 16.10 43.98 22.24
C GLY A 877 17.01 43.97 21.01
N HIS A 878 18.19 44.56 21.14
CA HIS A 878 19.18 44.56 20.07
C HIS A 878 20.12 43.36 20.15
N VAL A 879 20.34 42.71 19.00
CA VAL A 879 21.38 41.70 18.81
C VAL A 879 22.50 42.29 17.95
N ARG A 880 23.75 42.11 18.37
CA ARG A 880 24.96 42.53 17.68
C ARG A 880 25.88 41.33 17.48
N VAL A 881 26.65 41.36 16.39
CA VAL A 881 27.74 40.38 16.21
C VAL A 881 28.70 40.49 17.40
N GLY A 882 29.04 39.36 18.00
CA GLY A 882 29.86 39.25 19.21
C GLY A 882 29.08 39.21 20.52
N ASP A 883 27.75 39.36 20.51
CA ASP A 883 26.94 39.22 21.72
C ASP A 883 27.06 37.80 22.30
N ARG A 884 27.27 37.73 23.62
CA ARG A 884 27.45 36.48 24.36
C ARG A 884 26.13 35.78 24.61
N ILE A 885 26.19 34.45 24.67
CA ILE A 885 25.03 33.59 24.94
C ILE A 885 25.06 33.08 26.38
N ARG A 886 23.88 33.05 27.01
CA ARG A 886 23.69 32.50 28.36
C ARG A 886 22.39 31.71 28.41
N PHE A 887 22.40 30.55 29.04
CA PHE A 887 21.17 29.83 29.34
C PHE A 887 20.62 30.25 30.70
N LEU A 888 19.30 30.46 30.81
CA LEU A 888 18.62 31.02 31.99
C LEU A 888 17.85 29.97 32.81
N ASP A 889 17.94 28.70 32.44
CA ASP A 889 17.21 27.57 33.01
C ASP A 889 18.03 26.71 33.97
#